data_AF-A0A416VGQ2-F1
#
_entry.id   AF-A0A416VGQ2-F1
#
_cell.length_a   1.000
_cell.length_b   1.000
_cell.length_c   1.000
_cell.angle_alpha   90.00
_cell.angle_beta   90.00
_cell.angle_gamma   90.00
#
_symmetry.space_group_name_H-M   'P 1'
#
loop_
_entity.id
_entity.type
_entity.pdbx_description
1 polymer ?
#
loop_
_entity_poly.entity_id
_entity_poly.type
_entity_poly.pdbx_seq_one_letter_code
_entity_poly.pdbx_strand_id
1 'polypeptide(L)'
;MQIINKIYSMKRQLFFHSLLIAVGALVFGGCNQDDDSGNPAKGEMIEVRFTVDGVSDYAGDTSADTRAPAEPFRVSVPMNENYEIEATFVPLQAERTRAIGPLGENIRYRVLAYSGGATYSGYADYKIKNGKSVLENGGFRLSAGQYKFVAYSYYNSEIIPGIPDENTNLNELAVSTEDDIIYWQSDLITISGNTSLSIEFRHLFPQLQVIFDSTGFYYDLTSASAVLNVDNASPYINGVWTVANSYVDIVTTTQEDGAFKFSTTGSQRIASDLKRLLPISNTIQTPLDLTVGATFANGEKVSGKKLSLAVANNALKSNTSYVCTVKFKDLGFLEGDEINGYPYGGGNCWVIPKKPGDATYSFTAVEGRSNDPVGTTVNDKGVPNGASLLWQMDADGNYCTDLIISMGYYPSSNQMRFTVGGGKVGNALLAVKSSTGAILWSWHIWVVSDNSFMTNPIKINGVGEFMDRNLGANRDGSNKENFLYYQWGRKDPLMYNNQEMKAGPVSISVATQNPEYIYRVDSSSKYWCNDNSAIWSPTPTNRSMLKYDPSPKGWTIPSRTVYNSLVNQQGGAVSNKHIYSISGVNGTLYFPAGGMKNSSTKGDGSITSPNDGYYWSSTSPSANDLAGVFYFTSIIAMSSLAVQSALPIRCIRE
;
A
#
# COMPACT_ATOMS: atom_id res chain seq x y z
N MET A 1 28.81 -38.85 21.04
CA MET A 1 28.91 -37.55 21.75
C MET A 1 30.34 -37.05 21.92
N GLN A 2 31.26 -37.77 22.60
CA GLN A 2 32.62 -37.24 22.91
C GLN A 2 33.48 -36.80 21.71
N ILE A 3 33.28 -37.37 20.51
CA ILE A 3 34.07 -37.00 19.30
C ILE A 3 33.69 -35.61 18.76
N ILE A 4 32.42 -35.21 18.86
CA ILE A 4 31.92 -33.92 18.35
C ILE A 4 32.49 -32.77 19.19
N ASN A 5 32.47 -32.89 20.52
CA ASN A 5 33.04 -31.87 21.42
C ASN A 5 34.56 -31.68 21.22
N LYS A 6 35.28 -32.73 20.80
CA LYS A 6 36.71 -32.62 20.42
C LYS A 6 36.91 -31.80 19.14
N ILE A 7 36.02 -31.93 18.16
CA ILE A 7 36.09 -31.18 16.89
C ILE A 7 35.79 -29.68 17.11
N TYR A 8 34.81 -29.36 17.96
CA TYR A 8 34.54 -27.96 18.36
C TYR A 8 35.71 -27.33 19.14
N SER A 9 36.37 -28.09 20.03
CA SER A 9 37.58 -27.64 20.73
C SER A 9 38.75 -27.37 19.77
N MET A 10 38.97 -28.24 18.78
CA MET A 10 40.06 -28.05 17.79
C MET A 10 39.85 -26.84 16.87
N LYS A 11 38.62 -26.50 16.49
CA LYS A 11 38.34 -25.24 15.77
C LYS A 11 38.71 -24.00 16.60
N ARG A 12 38.53 -24.04 17.93
CA ARG A 12 38.84 -22.92 18.84
C ARG A 12 40.35 -22.64 19.00
N GLN A 13 41.23 -23.64 18.85
CA GLN A 13 42.70 -23.44 18.95
C GLN A 13 43.35 -22.85 17.69
N LEU A 14 42.77 -23.08 16.50
CA LEU A 14 43.30 -22.55 15.24
C LEU A 14 43.22 -21.01 15.13
N PHE A 15 42.33 -20.37 15.88
CA PHE A 15 42.22 -18.90 15.93
C PHE A 15 43.39 -18.21 16.65
N PHE A 16 44.14 -18.91 17.51
CA PHE A 16 45.21 -18.30 18.32
C PHE A 16 46.59 -18.22 17.64
N HIS A 17 46.78 -18.80 16.44
CA HIS A 17 48.09 -18.96 15.81
C HIS A 17 48.42 -17.94 14.69
N SER A 18 47.81 -16.74 14.73
CA SER A 18 47.89 -15.77 13.61
C SER A 18 48.17 -14.31 14.01
N LEU A 19 48.87 -14.04 15.12
CA LEU A 19 49.42 -12.70 15.41
C LEU A 19 50.74 -12.75 16.23
N LEU A 20 51.58 -11.72 16.07
CA LEU A 20 53.01 -11.65 16.43
C LEU A 20 53.32 -10.18 16.87
N ILE A 21 54.27 -9.79 17.73
CA ILE A 21 55.65 -10.24 18.08
C ILE A 21 55.93 -10.07 19.60
N ALA A 22 57.06 -10.61 20.09
CA ALA A 22 57.59 -10.56 21.47
C ALA A 22 57.93 -9.15 22.04
N VAL A 23 58.09 -9.06 23.38
CA VAL A 23 59.35 -8.70 24.11
C VAL A 23 59.07 -8.46 25.62
N GLY A 24 59.99 -8.89 26.49
CA GLY A 24 60.26 -8.24 27.80
C GLY A 24 59.84 -9.01 29.06
N ALA A 25 60.78 -9.25 29.97
CA ALA A 25 60.57 -9.91 31.27
C ALA A 25 60.76 -8.95 32.44
N LEU A 26 60.09 -9.17 33.59
CA LEU A 26 60.69 -9.14 34.96
C LEU A 26 59.67 -9.44 36.09
N VAL A 27 59.91 -10.56 36.80
CA VAL A 27 60.04 -10.79 38.27
C VAL A 27 59.65 -9.59 39.20
N PHE A 28 58.96 -9.69 40.36
CA PHE A 28 58.94 -10.64 41.51
C PHE A 28 57.50 -10.80 42.08
N GLY A 29 57.09 -11.82 42.87
CA GLY A 29 57.55 -12.23 44.22
C GLY A 29 57.09 -11.21 45.29
N GLY A 30 56.48 -11.53 46.44
CA GLY A 30 56.16 -12.79 47.13
C GLY A 30 56.00 -12.53 48.65
N CYS A 31 55.57 -13.55 49.42
CA CYS A 31 55.56 -13.65 50.90
C CYS A 31 54.41 -13.05 51.74
N ASN A 32 54.07 -13.81 52.80
CA ASN A 32 53.10 -13.53 53.86
C ASN A 32 53.68 -12.60 54.93
N GLN A 33 52.82 -11.93 55.71
CA GLN A 33 53.03 -11.77 57.15
C GLN A 33 51.69 -11.59 57.88
N ASP A 34 51.51 -12.28 59.01
CA ASP A 34 50.41 -12.05 59.96
C ASP A 34 50.71 -10.82 60.82
N ASP A 35 49.68 -10.05 61.18
CA ASP A 35 49.62 -9.33 62.46
C ASP A 35 48.16 -8.91 62.76
N ASP A 36 47.65 -9.33 63.92
CA ASP A 36 46.25 -9.16 64.32
C ASP A 36 46.11 -7.92 65.22
N SER A 37 45.51 -6.83 64.70
CA SER A 37 45.17 -5.67 65.51
C SER A 37 43.93 -4.93 64.99
N GLY A 38 42.96 -4.72 65.89
CA GLY A 38 41.59 -4.32 65.55
C GLY A 38 41.43 -2.87 65.08
N ASN A 39 41.55 -2.66 63.77
CA ASN A 39 40.98 -1.56 62.99
C ASN A 39 41.05 -2.02 61.51
N PRO A 40 40.01 -1.94 60.66
CA PRO A 40 40.10 -2.42 59.28
C PRO A 40 41.10 -1.57 58.49
N ALA A 41 42.34 -2.05 58.43
CA ALA A 41 43.45 -1.37 57.81
C ALA A 41 43.31 -1.37 56.28
N LYS A 42 43.98 -0.43 55.62
CA LYS A 42 44.26 -0.51 54.18
C LYS A 42 45.03 -1.80 53.89
N GLY A 43 44.33 -2.87 53.53
CA GLY A 43 44.92 -4.19 53.29
C GLY A 43 43.96 -5.36 53.49
N GLU A 44 42.86 -5.20 54.21
CA GLU A 44 41.88 -6.29 54.38
C GLU A 44 41.19 -6.62 53.04
N MET A 45 41.20 -7.91 52.68
CA MET A 45 40.73 -8.40 51.38
C MET A 45 39.27 -8.85 51.45
N ILE A 46 38.41 -8.10 50.79
CA ILE A 46 36.96 -8.24 50.82
C ILE A 46 36.48 -9.32 49.85
N GLU A 47 35.58 -10.19 50.31
CA GLU A 47 34.95 -11.20 49.45
C GLU A 47 33.78 -10.60 48.66
N VAL A 48 33.76 -10.80 47.34
CA VAL A 48 32.63 -10.44 46.48
C VAL A 48 32.05 -11.71 45.82
N ARG A 49 30.74 -11.92 45.99
CA ARG A 49 30.00 -13.06 45.45
C ARG A 49 28.93 -12.62 44.45
N PHE A 50 28.59 -13.51 43.52
CA PHE A 50 27.62 -13.24 42.46
C PHE A 50 26.52 -14.30 42.43
N THR A 51 25.28 -13.85 42.26
CA THR A 51 24.09 -14.66 41.96
C THR A 51 23.53 -14.25 40.60
N VAL A 52 22.74 -15.12 39.96
CA VAL A 52 22.04 -14.80 38.71
C VAL A 52 20.55 -14.77 38.97
N ASP A 53 19.94 -13.62 38.76
CA ASP A 53 18.52 -13.39 39.03
C ASP A 53 17.67 -13.70 37.77
N GLY A 54 18.28 -13.63 36.59
CA GLY A 54 17.74 -14.27 35.39
C GLY A 54 18.39 -13.82 34.07
N VAL A 55 17.75 -14.19 32.97
CA VAL A 55 18.11 -13.78 31.59
C VAL A 55 16.97 -12.98 30.96
N SER A 56 17.30 -11.95 30.20
CA SER A 56 16.34 -11.11 29.46
C SER A 56 15.74 -11.86 28.25
N ASP A 57 14.47 -11.59 28.01
CA ASP A 57 13.60 -12.09 26.94
C ASP A 57 13.71 -11.30 25.61
N TYR A 58 14.82 -10.60 25.37
CA TYR A 58 15.00 -9.67 24.25
C TYR A 58 14.03 -8.46 24.23
N ALA A 59 13.49 -8.04 25.39
CA ALA A 59 12.56 -6.90 25.54
C ALA A 59 13.09 -5.51 25.11
N GLY A 60 14.30 -5.43 24.55
CA GLY A 60 14.95 -4.17 24.15
C GLY A 60 15.63 -3.45 25.31
N ASP A 61 16.75 -2.80 25.03
CA ASP A 61 17.45 -2.01 26.04
C ASP A 61 16.71 -0.68 26.29
N THR A 62 16.14 -0.55 27.50
CA THR A 62 15.51 0.70 27.97
C THR A 62 16.44 1.53 28.86
N SER A 63 17.69 1.11 29.06
CA SER A 63 18.70 1.92 29.74
C SER A 63 19.29 2.98 28.79
N ALA A 64 19.17 4.25 29.20
CA ALA A 64 19.88 5.45 28.73
C ALA A 64 19.32 6.28 27.55
N ASP A 65 18.54 5.76 26.59
CA ASP A 65 17.98 6.59 25.49
C ASP A 65 16.57 7.15 25.81
N THR A 66 16.46 8.43 26.16
CA THR A 66 15.18 9.14 26.39
C THR A 66 14.48 9.59 25.10
N ARG A 67 14.41 8.70 24.10
CA ARG A 67 13.71 8.95 22.83
C ARG A 67 12.54 7.99 22.62
N ALA A 68 11.49 8.52 22.00
CA ALA A 68 10.31 7.76 21.62
C ALA A 68 10.69 6.48 20.85
N PRO A 69 9.88 5.40 20.94
CA PRO A 69 10.16 4.17 20.22
C PRO A 69 10.36 4.44 18.73
N ALA A 70 11.30 3.74 18.12
CA ALA A 70 11.61 3.89 16.71
C ALA A 70 10.35 3.67 15.85
N GLU A 71 9.98 4.68 15.06
CA GLU A 71 8.85 4.62 14.14
C GLU A 71 8.98 3.41 13.19
N PRO A 72 7.90 2.64 12.95
CA PRO A 72 7.92 1.52 12.02
C PRO A 72 8.38 1.94 10.63
N PHE A 73 9.48 1.36 10.15
CA PHE A 73 9.93 1.58 8.78
C PHE A 73 9.06 0.76 7.82
N ARG A 74 8.68 1.36 6.69
CA ARG A 74 7.95 0.70 5.61
C ARG A 74 8.65 0.89 4.26
N VAL A 75 8.70 -0.19 3.48
CA VAL A 75 9.10 -0.15 2.07
C VAL A 75 8.09 -0.95 1.24
N SER A 76 7.66 -0.37 0.13
CA SER A 76 6.76 -1.01 -0.83
C SER A 76 7.47 -1.27 -2.15
N VAL A 77 7.24 -2.44 -2.75
CA VAL A 77 7.64 -2.75 -4.14
C VAL A 77 6.46 -3.36 -4.90
N PRO A 78 6.30 -3.08 -6.22
CA PRO A 78 5.19 -3.65 -6.98
C PRO A 78 5.32 -5.17 -7.07
N MET A 79 4.25 -5.91 -6.79
CA MET A 79 4.16 -7.34 -7.09
C MET A 79 3.84 -7.51 -8.57
N ASN A 80 2.67 -7.01 -8.96
CA ASN A 80 2.11 -6.98 -10.32
C ASN A 80 1.24 -5.70 -10.46
N GLU A 81 0.33 -5.66 -11.45
CA GLU A 81 -0.54 -4.50 -11.69
C GLU A 81 -1.60 -4.25 -10.62
N ASN A 82 -1.91 -5.25 -9.79
CA ASN A 82 -3.04 -5.20 -8.85
C ASN A 82 -2.60 -5.16 -7.39
N TYR A 83 -1.38 -5.61 -7.09
CA TYR A 83 -0.88 -5.82 -5.74
C TYR A 83 0.52 -5.22 -5.54
N GLU A 84 0.79 -4.76 -4.32
CA GLU A 84 2.13 -4.40 -3.84
C GLU A 84 2.61 -5.37 -2.75
N ILE A 85 3.92 -5.41 -2.53
CA ILE A 85 4.56 -6.04 -1.39
C ILE A 85 4.97 -4.92 -0.43
N GLU A 86 4.24 -4.73 0.67
CA GLU A 86 4.58 -3.78 1.74
C GLU A 86 5.34 -4.55 2.84
N ALA A 87 6.60 -4.21 3.06
CA ALA A 87 7.38 -4.73 4.17
C ALA A 87 7.44 -3.70 5.31
N THR A 88 7.00 -4.11 6.51
CA THR A 88 7.07 -3.32 7.74
C THR A 88 8.11 -3.93 8.68
N PHE A 89 9.14 -3.15 9.05
CA PHE A 89 10.19 -3.56 9.98
C PHE A 89 10.03 -2.84 11.33
N VAL A 90 9.96 -3.63 12.42
CA VAL A 90 9.78 -3.12 13.78
C VAL A 90 10.62 -3.88 14.81
N PRO A 91 11.16 -3.21 15.85
CA PRO A 91 11.54 -3.89 17.07
C PRO A 91 10.29 -4.37 17.80
N LEU A 92 10.30 -5.60 18.32
CA LEU A 92 9.31 -6.09 19.26
C LEU A 92 9.49 -5.36 20.59
N GLN A 93 8.50 -4.55 20.97
CA GLN A 93 8.33 -4.18 22.37
C GLN A 93 7.67 -5.35 23.08
N ALA A 94 8.38 -5.99 24.01
CA ALA A 94 7.70 -6.77 25.02
C ALA A 94 6.93 -5.80 25.94
N GLU A 95 5.76 -6.21 26.44
CA GLU A 95 5.30 -5.66 27.71
C GLU A 95 6.39 -5.90 28.77
N ARG A 96 6.48 -5.08 29.83
CA ARG A 96 7.60 -5.15 30.79
C ARG A 96 7.61 -6.45 31.64
N THR A 97 7.98 -7.57 31.05
CA THR A 97 8.36 -8.80 31.72
C THR A 97 9.82 -8.69 32.16
N ARG A 98 10.02 -8.64 33.48
CA ARG A 98 11.36 -8.81 34.08
C ARG A 98 11.89 -10.21 33.77
N ALA A 99 13.22 -10.35 33.83
CA ALA A 99 14.00 -11.54 33.51
C ALA A 99 13.24 -12.88 33.65
N ILE A 100 13.13 -13.62 32.54
CA ILE A 100 12.31 -14.84 32.47
C ILE A 100 13.15 -16.05 32.87
N GLY A 101 13.32 -16.21 34.19
CA GLY A 101 13.87 -17.41 34.80
C GLY A 101 15.40 -17.43 34.97
N PRO A 102 15.91 -18.34 35.83
CA PRO A 102 17.32 -18.44 36.13
C PRO A 102 18.13 -18.99 34.96
N LEU A 103 19.44 -18.72 34.96
CA LEU A 103 20.38 -19.34 34.04
C LEU A 103 20.32 -20.88 34.17
N GLY A 104 20.39 -21.58 33.04
CA GLY A 104 20.20 -23.04 32.98
C GLY A 104 21.18 -23.83 33.86
N GLU A 105 20.70 -24.96 34.38
CA GLU A 105 21.53 -25.89 35.15
C GLU A 105 22.75 -26.34 34.32
N ASN A 106 23.91 -26.47 34.98
CA ASN A 106 25.22 -26.73 34.38
C ASN A 106 25.85 -25.62 33.50
N ILE A 107 25.13 -24.54 33.17
CA ILE A 107 25.73 -23.42 32.42
C ILE A 107 26.80 -22.72 33.27
N ARG A 108 27.87 -22.28 32.61
CA ARG A 108 29.00 -21.55 33.21
C ARG A 108 28.96 -20.08 32.84
N TYR A 109 29.37 -19.22 33.76
CA TYR A 109 29.61 -17.81 33.48
C TYR A 109 30.90 -17.33 34.14
N ARG A 110 31.59 -16.38 33.50
CA ARG A 110 32.75 -15.68 34.06
C ARG A 110 32.34 -14.27 34.45
N VAL A 111 32.84 -13.82 35.58
CA VAL A 111 32.80 -12.42 36.00
C VAL A 111 34.23 -11.88 35.98
N LEU A 112 34.43 -10.69 35.41
CA LEU A 112 35.66 -9.91 35.41
C LEU A 112 35.48 -8.68 36.30
N ALA A 113 36.53 -8.25 37.02
CA ALA A 113 36.53 -7.01 37.79
C ALA A 113 37.56 -6.00 37.27
N TYR A 114 37.19 -4.72 37.32
CA TYR A 114 38.00 -3.61 36.86
C TYR A 114 38.07 -2.50 37.91
N SER A 115 39.21 -2.36 38.58
CA SER A 115 39.48 -1.26 39.51
C SER A 115 39.47 0.08 38.79
N GLY A 116 38.80 1.07 39.40
CA GLY A 116 38.53 2.38 38.79
C GLY A 116 37.68 2.30 37.51
N GLY A 117 37.10 1.14 37.20
CA GLY A 117 36.36 0.88 35.97
C GLY A 117 37.20 0.54 34.74
N ALA A 118 38.54 0.53 34.83
CA ALA A 118 39.43 0.33 33.67
C ALA A 118 40.56 -0.70 33.90
N THR A 119 41.08 -0.84 35.11
CA THR A 119 42.25 -1.70 35.38
C THR A 119 41.81 -3.10 35.79
N TYR A 120 42.03 -4.09 34.93
CA TYR A 120 41.69 -5.49 35.21
C TYR A 120 42.27 -5.95 36.56
N SER A 121 41.42 -6.54 37.39
CA SER A 121 41.70 -6.85 38.81
C SER A 121 41.41 -8.31 39.19
N GLY A 122 41.10 -9.17 38.21
CA GLY A 122 40.85 -10.59 38.42
C GLY A 122 39.50 -11.07 37.84
N TYR A 123 39.21 -12.34 38.09
CA TYR A 123 38.01 -13.02 37.59
C TYR A 123 37.45 -14.04 38.61
N ALA A 124 36.21 -14.44 38.38
CA ALA A 124 35.57 -15.57 39.05
C ALA A 124 34.71 -16.36 38.05
N ASP A 125 34.94 -17.67 37.97
CA ASP A 125 34.15 -18.59 37.14
C ASP A 125 33.14 -19.32 38.02
N TYR A 126 31.87 -19.22 37.63
CA TYR A 126 30.75 -19.87 38.31
C TYR A 126 30.10 -20.91 37.40
N LYS A 127 29.52 -21.93 38.01
CA LYS A 127 28.63 -22.90 37.36
C LYS A 127 27.30 -22.95 38.12
N ILE A 128 26.19 -22.97 37.39
CA ILE A 128 24.88 -23.21 38.00
C ILE A 128 24.79 -24.68 38.45
N LYS A 129 24.56 -24.88 39.75
CA LYS A 129 24.31 -26.18 40.37
C LYS A 129 23.11 -26.10 41.30
N ASN A 130 22.12 -26.97 41.10
CA ASN A 130 20.82 -26.92 41.79
C ASN A 130 20.18 -25.51 41.74
N GLY A 131 20.26 -24.84 40.58
CA GLY A 131 19.75 -23.47 40.40
C GLY A 131 20.49 -22.37 41.17
N LYS A 132 21.69 -22.64 41.71
CA LYS A 132 22.53 -21.66 42.42
C LYS A 132 23.88 -21.48 41.75
N SER A 133 24.38 -20.25 41.77
CA SER A 133 25.77 -19.94 41.39
C SER A 133 26.75 -20.58 42.37
N VAL A 134 27.57 -21.52 41.88
CA VAL A 134 28.66 -22.14 42.65
C VAL A 134 29.98 -21.76 42.00
N LEU A 135 30.88 -21.15 42.77
CA LEU A 135 32.23 -20.81 42.33
C LEU A 135 33.00 -22.09 41.97
N GLU A 136 33.65 -22.13 40.81
CA GLU A 136 34.47 -23.25 40.35
C GLU A 136 35.94 -22.90 40.13
N ASN A 137 36.27 -21.65 39.76
CA ASN A 137 37.65 -21.20 39.57
C ASN A 137 37.79 -19.69 39.79
N GLY A 138 39.01 -19.22 40.09
CA GLY A 138 39.26 -17.84 40.48
C GLY A 138 38.54 -17.47 41.79
N GLY A 139 38.00 -16.26 41.86
CA GLY A 139 37.27 -15.74 43.01
C GLY A 139 37.77 -14.37 43.45
N PHE A 140 36.85 -13.49 43.82
CA PHE A 140 37.20 -12.11 44.18
C PHE A 140 37.54 -11.96 45.65
N ARG A 141 38.83 -11.70 45.89
CA ARG A 141 39.35 -11.06 47.07
C ARG A 141 39.90 -9.70 46.62
N LEU A 142 39.16 -8.63 46.88
CA LEU A 142 39.47 -7.29 46.39
C LEU A 142 39.77 -6.37 47.57
N SER A 143 40.65 -5.39 47.38
CA SER A 143 40.85 -4.33 48.36
C SER A 143 39.65 -3.38 48.39
N ALA A 144 39.49 -2.62 49.47
CA ALA A 144 38.46 -1.57 49.52
C ALA A 144 38.70 -0.53 48.41
N GLY A 145 37.70 -0.27 47.58
CA GLY A 145 37.87 0.53 46.36
C GLY A 145 36.63 0.55 45.47
N GLN A 146 36.74 1.16 44.28
CA GLN A 146 35.67 1.25 43.30
C GLN A 146 35.94 0.33 42.11
N TYR A 147 34.95 -0.48 41.74
CA TYR A 147 35.07 -1.53 40.73
C TYR A 147 33.90 -1.53 39.75
N LYS A 148 34.17 -1.70 38.46
CA LYS A 148 33.18 -2.15 37.47
C LYS A 148 33.31 -3.65 37.31
N PHE A 149 32.19 -4.36 37.23
CA PHE A 149 32.13 -5.79 36.97
C PHE A 149 31.49 -6.05 35.62
N VAL A 150 31.98 -7.07 34.91
CA VAL A 150 31.33 -7.58 33.70
C VAL A 150 31.19 -9.08 33.82
N ALA A 151 29.97 -9.58 33.69
CA ALA A 151 29.67 -11.01 33.62
C ALA A 151 29.32 -11.42 32.20
N TYR A 152 29.73 -12.61 31.77
CA TYR A 152 29.31 -13.17 30.49
C TYR A 152 29.24 -14.71 30.49
N SER A 153 28.40 -15.25 29.60
CA SER A 153 28.25 -16.68 29.37
C SER A 153 28.02 -16.98 27.88
N TYR A 154 28.49 -18.14 27.45
CA TYR A 154 28.14 -18.75 26.16
C TYR A 154 26.89 -19.59 26.43
N TYR A 155 25.69 -19.02 26.32
CA TYR A 155 24.45 -19.58 26.88
C TYR A 155 24.08 -20.96 26.30
N ASN A 156 24.48 -21.26 25.06
CA ASN A 156 24.32 -22.59 24.45
C ASN A 156 25.47 -23.56 24.77
N SER A 157 26.38 -23.24 25.69
CA SER A 157 27.60 -24.02 25.98
C SER A 157 27.83 -24.27 27.47
N GLU A 158 28.04 -25.53 27.84
CA GLU A 158 28.45 -25.93 29.20
C GLU A 158 29.92 -25.57 29.52
N ILE A 159 30.66 -25.01 28.55
CA ILE A 159 32.10 -24.76 28.63
C ILE A 159 32.41 -23.30 28.31
N ILE A 160 32.94 -22.58 29.30
CA ILE A 160 33.62 -21.32 29.07
C ILE A 160 35.11 -21.59 28.77
N PRO A 161 35.73 -20.92 27.78
CA PRO A 161 37.16 -21.07 27.53
C PRO A 161 38.00 -20.73 28.77
N GLY A 162 39.07 -21.50 28.99
CA GLY A 162 40.10 -21.14 29.98
C GLY A 162 40.69 -19.77 29.66
N ILE A 163 41.16 -19.06 30.69
CA ILE A 163 41.96 -17.86 30.47
C ILE A 163 43.32 -18.31 29.92
N PRO A 164 43.82 -17.76 28.80
CA PRO A 164 45.16 -18.09 28.33
C PRO A 164 46.19 -17.50 29.29
N ASP A 165 47.18 -18.30 29.67
CA ASP A 165 48.21 -17.90 30.61
C ASP A 165 48.99 -16.68 30.10
N GLU A 166 49.19 -15.71 31.01
CA GLU A 166 50.18 -14.63 30.94
C GLU A 166 50.13 -13.71 29.68
N ASN A 167 49.45 -12.56 29.82
CA ASN A 167 49.33 -11.44 28.85
C ASN A 167 48.20 -11.49 27.80
N THR A 168 47.00 -11.98 28.13
CA THR A 168 45.82 -11.81 27.25
C THR A 168 44.97 -10.60 27.62
N ASN A 169 44.61 -9.78 26.62
CA ASN A 169 43.63 -8.69 26.74
C ASN A 169 42.21 -9.25 26.99
N LEU A 170 41.85 -9.51 28.25
CA LEU A 170 40.50 -9.97 28.64
C LEU A 170 39.38 -8.95 28.38
N ASN A 171 39.70 -7.78 27.81
CA ASN A 171 38.72 -6.83 27.31
C ASN A 171 38.16 -7.20 25.94
N GLU A 172 38.73 -8.19 25.23
CA GLU A 172 38.29 -8.62 23.91
C GLU A 172 37.99 -10.12 23.89
N LEU A 173 36.81 -10.50 23.40
CA LEU A 173 36.34 -11.88 23.35
C LEU A 173 35.91 -12.26 21.93
N ALA A 174 36.39 -13.39 21.43
CA ALA A 174 35.85 -13.98 20.20
C ALA A 174 34.43 -14.50 20.45
N VAL A 175 33.47 -14.01 19.67
CA VAL A 175 32.04 -14.32 19.81
C VAL A 175 31.44 -14.82 18.51
N SER A 176 30.47 -15.74 18.61
CA SER A 176 29.73 -16.31 17.48
C SER A 176 28.24 -16.24 17.73
N THR A 177 27.44 -15.91 16.71
CA THR A 177 25.98 -15.95 16.79
C THR A 177 25.43 -17.36 17.06
N GLU A 178 26.21 -18.43 16.85
CA GLU A 178 25.83 -19.80 17.21
C GLU A 178 25.72 -19.97 18.74
N ASP A 179 26.72 -19.50 19.48
CA ASP A 179 26.95 -19.75 20.91
C ASP A 179 25.94 -19.07 21.86
N ASP A 180 25.23 -18.04 21.38
CA ASP A 180 24.39 -17.11 22.17
C ASP A 180 25.15 -16.47 23.35
N ILE A 181 25.90 -15.40 23.09
CA ILE A 181 26.58 -14.71 24.18
C ILE A 181 25.56 -13.89 24.96
N ILE A 182 25.48 -14.13 26.26
CA ILE A 182 24.75 -13.29 27.21
C ILE A 182 25.74 -12.56 28.12
N TYR A 183 25.44 -11.32 28.48
CA TYR A 183 26.32 -10.48 29.27
C TYR A 183 25.56 -9.57 30.26
N TRP A 184 26.28 -9.06 31.25
CA TRP A 184 25.82 -8.07 32.20
C TRP A 184 27.00 -7.16 32.58
N GLN A 185 26.75 -5.89 32.79
CA GLN A 185 27.74 -4.93 33.29
C GLN A 185 27.17 -4.18 34.48
N SER A 186 27.99 -3.94 35.49
CA SER A 186 27.63 -3.04 36.59
C SER A 186 27.97 -1.58 36.27
N ASP A 187 27.35 -0.66 37.01
CA ASP A 187 27.93 0.66 37.27
C ASP A 187 29.22 0.54 38.11
N LEU A 188 29.85 1.66 38.44
CA LEU A 188 31.01 1.68 39.33
C LEU A 188 30.56 1.47 40.79
N ILE A 189 30.77 0.28 41.33
CA ILE A 189 30.36 -0.14 42.67
C ILE A 189 31.49 0.13 43.67
N THR A 190 31.16 0.73 44.82
CA THR A 190 32.10 0.89 45.93
C THR A 190 32.09 -0.36 46.81
N ILE A 191 33.22 -1.04 46.91
CA ILE A 191 33.45 -2.24 47.73
C ILE A 191 34.14 -1.80 49.02
N SER A 192 33.49 -2.00 50.16
CA SER A 192 34.00 -1.64 51.50
C SER A 192 33.72 -2.69 52.59
N GLY A 193 33.19 -3.85 52.20
CA GLY A 193 32.85 -4.98 53.05
C GLY A 193 32.25 -6.11 52.21
N ASN A 194 32.12 -7.32 52.78
CA ASN A 194 31.67 -8.50 52.02
C ASN A 194 30.36 -8.22 51.27
N THR A 195 30.40 -8.41 49.95
CA THR A 195 29.35 -7.93 49.03
C THR A 195 28.79 -9.10 48.22
N SER A 196 27.46 -9.13 48.04
CA SER A 196 26.80 -10.05 47.10
C SER A 196 26.08 -9.23 46.03
N LEU A 197 26.32 -9.53 44.76
CA LEU A 197 25.73 -8.83 43.62
C LEU A 197 24.88 -9.77 42.77
N SER A 198 23.72 -9.29 42.33
CA SER A 198 22.84 -9.99 41.41
C SER A 198 23.16 -9.63 39.96
N ILE A 199 23.13 -10.63 39.09
CA ILE A 199 23.35 -10.53 37.64
C ILE A 199 22.01 -10.72 36.92
N GLU A 200 21.65 -9.75 36.09
CA GLU A 200 20.56 -9.87 35.10
C GLU A 200 21.19 -9.91 33.69
N PHE A 201 21.28 -11.11 33.11
CA PHE A 201 21.92 -11.30 31.81
C PHE A 201 21.06 -10.76 30.66
N ARG A 202 21.72 -10.21 29.64
CA ARG A 202 21.13 -9.71 28.38
C ARG A 202 21.81 -10.37 27.18
N HIS A 203 21.09 -10.64 26.11
CA HIS A 203 21.67 -11.18 24.89
C HIS A 203 22.53 -10.14 24.16
N LEU A 204 23.75 -10.51 23.79
CA LEU A 204 24.67 -9.68 23.02
C LEU A 204 24.19 -9.48 21.58
N PHE A 205 23.47 -10.46 21.03
CA PHE A 205 23.02 -10.47 19.65
C PHE A 205 21.57 -10.01 19.52
N PRO A 206 21.21 -9.19 18.51
CA PRO A 206 19.83 -9.09 18.03
C PRO A 206 19.34 -10.41 17.41
N GLN A 207 18.02 -10.54 17.29
CA GLN A 207 17.38 -11.57 16.48
C GLN A 207 16.32 -10.98 15.55
N LEU A 208 16.09 -11.61 14.41
CA LEU A 208 15.10 -11.21 13.41
C LEU A 208 14.20 -12.40 13.04
N GLN A 209 12.89 -12.16 12.95
CA GLN A 209 11.91 -13.04 12.32
C GLN A 209 11.30 -12.37 11.09
N VAL A 210 11.02 -13.14 10.05
CA VAL A 210 10.25 -12.71 8.89
C VAL A 210 8.86 -13.36 8.93
N ILE A 211 7.82 -12.56 8.79
CA ILE A 211 6.42 -13.01 8.72
C ILE A 211 5.90 -12.69 7.32
N PHE A 212 5.38 -13.67 6.60
CA PHE A 212 4.64 -13.45 5.37
C PHE A 212 3.14 -13.40 5.70
N ASP A 213 2.44 -12.44 5.13
CA ASP A 213 1.01 -12.19 5.34
C ASP A 213 0.35 -11.89 3.98
N SER A 214 -0.25 -12.91 3.39
CA SER A 214 -0.99 -12.86 2.12
C SER A 214 -2.50 -12.73 2.31
N THR A 215 -2.98 -12.32 3.49
CA THR A 215 -4.41 -12.09 3.75
C THR A 215 -5.00 -11.06 2.77
N GLY A 216 -4.25 -10.00 2.44
CA GLY A 216 -4.61 -9.00 1.43
C GLY A 216 -4.47 -9.46 -0.02
N PHE A 217 -3.97 -10.67 -0.26
CA PHE A 217 -3.92 -11.35 -1.56
C PHE A 217 -4.88 -12.56 -1.61
N TYR A 218 -5.62 -12.83 -0.53
CA TYR A 218 -6.66 -13.85 -0.39
C TYR A 218 -6.24 -15.33 -0.59
N TYR A 219 -5.01 -15.63 -1.01
CA TYR A 219 -4.53 -17.00 -1.24
C TYR A 219 -3.47 -17.46 -0.25
N ASP A 220 -3.55 -18.73 0.16
CA ASP A 220 -2.55 -19.38 1.01
C ASP A 220 -1.19 -19.45 0.31
N LEU A 221 -0.12 -19.31 1.11
CA LEU A 221 1.27 -19.48 0.67
C LEU A 221 1.60 -20.97 0.61
N THR A 222 1.86 -21.50 -0.60
CA THR A 222 2.34 -22.89 -0.78
C THR A 222 3.85 -22.99 -0.58
N SER A 223 4.58 -21.91 -0.87
CA SER A 223 5.98 -21.71 -0.49
C SER A 223 6.30 -20.24 -0.26
N ALA A 224 7.30 -19.98 0.57
CA ALA A 224 7.90 -18.67 0.76
C ALA A 224 9.43 -18.80 0.86
N SER A 225 10.13 -17.77 0.41
CA SER A 225 11.57 -17.61 0.61
C SER A 225 11.87 -16.17 1.03
N ALA A 226 12.77 -16.04 1.99
CA ALA A 226 13.31 -14.76 2.42
C ALA A 226 14.80 -14.96 2.67
N VAL A 227 15.64 -14.12 2.07
CA VAL A 227 17.10 -14.18 2.20
C VAL A 227 17.58 -12.79 2.62
N LEU A 228 18.27 -12.73 3.76
CA LEU A 228 18.88 -11.51 4.26
C LEU A 228 20.26 -11.29 3.64
N ASN A 229 20.53 -10.08 3.18
CA ASN A 229 21.84 -9.63 2.77
C ASN A 229 22.25 -8.38 3.54
N VAL A 230 23.53 -8.29 3.88
CA VAL A 230 24.15 -7.13 4.51
C VAL A 230 25.22 -6.63 3.54
N ASP A 231 25.03 -5.43 3.01
CA ASP A 231 25.88 -4.84 1.95
C ASP A 231 26.12 -5.80 0.77
N ASN A 232 25.04 -6.36 0.21
CA ASN A 232 25.04 -7.35 -0.87
C ASN A 232 25.80 -8.67 -0.58
N ALA A 233 26.28 -8.88 0.65
CA ALA A 233 26.91 -10.12 1.10
C ALA A 233 25.99 -10.93 2.03
N SER A 234 26.38 -12.15 2.36
CA SER A 234 25.69 -12.98 3.36
C SER A 234 26.04 -12.50 4.79
N PRO A 235 25.14 -12.66 5.79
CA PRO A 235 25.40 -12.21 7.16
C PRO A 235 26.66 -12.85 7.77
N TYR A 236 27.49 -12.01 8.40
CA TYR A 236 28.61 -12.45 9.22
C TYR A 236 28.13 -13.08 10.53
N ILE A 237 28.79 -14.16 10.97
CA ILE A 237 28.43 -14.89 12.19
C ILE A 237 29.46 -14.80 13.33
N ASN A 238 30.70 -14.39 13.03
CA ASN A 238 31.78 -14.31 14.01
C ASN A 238 32.38 -12.88 14.10
N GLY A 239 32.63 -12.41 15.31
CA GLY A 239 33.24 -11.11 15.59
C GLY A 239 34.06 -11.10 16.88
N VAL A 240 34.55 -9.92 17.26
CA VAL A 240 35.24 -9.68 18.53
C VAL A 240 34.41 -8.70 19.34
N TRP A 241 33.99 -9.12 20.53
CA TRP A 241 33.26 -8.28 21.47
C TRP A 241 34.24 -7.60 22.42
N THR A 242 34.26 -6.27 22.44
CA THR A 242 34.93 -5.54 23.51
C THR A 242 34.05 -5.58 24.76
N VAL A 243 34.48 -6.32 25.77
CA VAL A 243 33.73 -6.70 26.98
C VAL A 243 33.25 -5.49 27.81
N ALA A 244 33.86 -4.32 27.63
CA ALA A 244 33.43 -3.05 28.23
C ALA A 244 32.29 -2.32 27.47
N ASN A 245 31.98 -2.71 26.22
CA ASN A 245 31.05 -2.05 25.31
C ASN A 245 29.82 -2.92 25.00
N SER A 246 28.78 -2.33 24.40
CA SER A 246 27.58 -3.01 23.88
C SER A 246 27.64 -3.34 22.38
N TYR A 247 28.82 -3.24 21.77
CA TYR A 247 29.06 -3.41 20.33
C TYR A 247 30.10 -4.49 20.05
N VAL A 248 29.95 -5.18 18.92
CA VAL A 248 30.84 -6.25 18.45
C VAL A 248 31.50 -5.79 17.15
N ASP A 249 32.82 -5.85 17.09
CA ASP A 249 33.58 -5.55 15.88
C ASP A 249 33.61 -6.77 14.95
N ILE A 250 33.41 -6.55 13.65
CA ILE A 250 33.45 -7.61 12.63
C ILE A 250 34.91 -7.78 12.18
N VAL A 251 35.55 -8.87 12.60
CA VAL A 251 36.98 -9.14 12.37
C VAL A 251 37.22 -10.35 11.48
N THR A 252 36.16 -10.96 10.92
CA THR A 252 36.28 -12.19 10.11
C THR A 252 35.46 -12.13 8.82
N THR A 253 35.85 -12.97 7.84
CA THR A 253 35.09 -13.18 6.60
C THR A 253 34.10 -14.34 6.67
N THR A 254 33.87 -14.93 7.84
CA THR A 254 32.96 -16.09 7.97
C THR A 254 31.51 -15.65 7.94
N GLN A 255 30.80 -16.08 6.90
CA GLN A 255 29.39 -15.80 6.67
C GLN A 255 28.57 -17.09 6.69
N GLU A 256 27.30 -16.99 7.08
CA GLU A 256 26.29 -18.04 6.93
C GLU A 256 25.24 -17.59 5.90
N ASP A 257 24.57 -18.55 5.24
CA ASP A 257 23.43 -18.26 4.37
C ASP A 257 22.39 -17.38 5.09
N GLY A 258 22.00 -16.28 4.44
CA GLY A 258 20.98 -15.35 4.93
C GLY A 258 19.55 -15.89 4.85
N ALA A 259 19.34 -17.09 4.29
CA ALA A 259 18.02 -17.70 4.15
C ALA A 259 17.33 -17.94 5.51
N PHE A 260 16.03 -17.65 5.53
CA PHE A 260 15.09 -18.00 6.59
C PHE A 260 14.33 -19.29 6.25
N LYS A 261 13.96 -20.07 7.27
CA LYS A 261 13.24 -21.34 7.13
C LYS A 261 11.80 -21.18 7.60
N PHE A 262 10.85 -21.51 6.73
CA PHE A 262 9.42 -21.53 7.07
C PHE A 262 9.01 -22.97 7.37
N SER A 263 8.59 -23.25 8.61
CA SER A 263 8.29 -24.60 9.10
C SER A 263 6.88 -25.09 8.73
N THR A 264 5.99 -24.18 8.33
CA THR A 264 4.64 -24.47 7.85
C THR A 264 4.32 -23.66 6.59
N THR A 265 3.62 -24.29 5.65
CA THR A 265 3.00 -23.66 4.47
C THR A 265 1.57 -24.18 4.32
N GLY A 266 0.77 -23.59 3.43
CA GLY A 266 -0.68 -23.81 3.36
C GLY A 266 -1.48 -22.92 4.31
N SER A 267 -1.01 -21.68 4.53
CA SER A 267 -1.68 -20.64 5.32
C SER A 267 -1.42 -19.28 4.69
N GLN A 268 -2.38 -18.37 4.79
CA GLN A 268 -2.21 -16.95 4.42
C GLN A 268 -1.19 -16.22 5.32
N ARG A 269 -0.92 -16.72 6.53
CA ARG A 269 0.08 -16.14 7.43
C ARG A 269 1.03 -17.22 7.94
N ILE A 270 2.32 -17.03 7.67
CA ILE A 270 3.40 -17.95 8.08
C ILE A 270 4.58 -17.14 8.62
N ALA A 271 5.32 -17.73 9.57
CA ALA A 271 6.49 -17.11 10.18
C ALA A 271 7.72 -17.98 9.93
N SER A 272 8.89 -17.34 9.81
CA SER A 272 10.17 -18.03 9.76
C SER A 272 10.62 -18.50 11.14
N ASP A 273 11.72 -19.26 11.14
CA ASP A 273 12.64 -19.32 12.28
C ASP A 273 13.16 -17.93 12.69
N LEU A 274 13.59 -17.83 13.94
CA LEU A 274 14.32 -16.66 14.46
C LEU A 274 15.80 -16.83 14.12
N LYS A 275 16.38 -15.86 13.40
CA LYS A 275 17.81 -15.82 13.08
C LYS A 275 18.50 -14.77 13.95
N ARG A 276 19.52 -15.20 14.71
CA ARG A 276 20.42 -14.33 15.47
C ARG A 276 21.43 -13.69 14.52
N LEU A 277 21.71 -12.40 14.72
CA LEU A 277 22.58 -11.60 13.87
C LEU A 277 23.64 -10.90 14.74
N LEU A 278 24.81 -10.59 14.18
CA LEU A 278 25.75 -9.69 14.87
C LEU A 278 25.12 -8.28 14.99
N PRO A 279 25.38 -7.51 16.07
CA PRO A 279 25.07 -6.10 16.12
C PRO A 279 25.80 -5.39 14.98
N ILE A 280 25.04 -4.83 14.04
CA ILE A 280 25.60 -4.04 12.95
C ILE A 280 25.66 -2.60 13.45
N SER A 281 26.86 -2.13 13.80
CA SER A 281 27.15 -0.70 13.92
C SER A 281 27.50 -0.17 12.53
N ASN A 282 26.75 0.80 12.03
CA ASN A 282 26.89 1.27 10.66
C ASN A 282 26.94 2.79 10.55
N THR A 283 28.08 3.25 10.04
CA THR A 283 28.09 4.39 9.13
C THR A 283 27.18 4.09 7.93
N ILE A 284 26.73 5.13 7.23
CA ILE A 284 25.57 5.16 6.30
C ILE A 284 25.66 4.20 5.07
N GLN A 285 26.69 3.35 4.96
CA GLN A 285 27.04 2.61 3.75
C GLN A 285 26.62 1.13 3.69
N THR A 286 26.15 0.49 4.77
CA THR A 286 25.78 -0.95 4.75
C THR A 286 24.26 -1.16 4.71
N PRO A 287 23.63 -1.36 3.54
CA PRO A 287 22.19 -1.64 3.45
C PRO A 287 21.85 -3.02 4.02
N LEU A 288 20.70 -3.12 4.68
CA LEU A 288 20.08 -4.37 5.09
C LEU A 288 18.99 -4.72 4.07
N ASP A 289 19.25 -5.72 3.23
CA ASP A 289 18.37 -6.06 2.11
C ASP A 289 17.69 -7.41 2.36
N LEU A 290 16.36 -7.47 2.24
CA LEU A 290 15.60 -8.71 2.28
C LEU A 290 15.11 -9.04 0.87
N THR A 291 15.62 -10.12 0.28
CA THR A 291 15.14 -10.63 -1.00
C THR A 291 14.05 -11.65 -0.75
N VAL A 292 12.84 -11.42 -1.29
CA VAL A 292 11.66 -12.26 -1.05
C VAL A 292 11.11 -12.94 -2.31
N GLY A 293 10.56 -14.13 -2.11
CA GLY A 293 9.80 -14.91 -3.09
C GLY A 293 8.65 -15.67 -2.43
N ALA A 294 7.61 -15.98 -3.21
CA ALA A 294 6.43 -16.71 -2.76
C ALA A 294 5.78 -17.47 -3.92
N THR A 295 5.14 -18.60 -3.61
CA THR A 295 4.16 -19.25 -4.51
C THR A 295 2.84 -19.37 -3.77
N PHE A 296 1.74 -19.08 -4.45
CA PHE A 296 0.40 -19.05 -3.86
C PHE A 296 -0.47 -20.22 -4.35
N ALA A 297 -1.55 -20.53 -3.63
CA ALA A 297 -2.46 -21.63 -3.97
C ALA A 297 -3.17 -21.48 -5.34
N ASN A 298 -3.31 -20.26 -5.85
CA ASN A 298 -3.83 -19.98 -7.20
C ASN A 298 -2.78 -20.16 -8.32
N GLY A 299 -1.53 -20.48 -8.00
CA GLY A 299 -0.43 -20.64 -8.96
C GLY A 299 0.40 -19.38 -9.22
N GLU A 300 0.01 -18.22 -8.68
CA GLU A 300 0.79 -16.98 -8.78
C GLU A 300 2.16 -17.09 -8.11
N LYS A 301 3.15 -16.35 -8.63
CA LYS A 301 4.55 -16.46 -8.22
C LYS A 301 5.24 -15.11 -8.11
N VAL A 302 5.87 -14.90 -6.96
CA VAL A 302 6.77 -13.78 -6.67
C VAL A 302 8.19 -14.34 -6.57
N SER A 303 9.15 -13.68 -7.22
CA SER A 303 10.57 -14.07 -7.16
C SER A 303 11.46 -12.83 -7.20
N GLY A 304 12.54 -12.86 -6.43
CA GLY A 304 13.63 -11.88 -6.49
C GLY A 304 13.24 -10.44 -6.15
N LYS A 305 12.16 -10.21 -5.40
CA LYS A 305 11.76 -8.84 -5.02
C LYS A 305 12.65 -8.38 -3.86
N LYS A 306 13.43 -7.33 -4.09
CA LYS A 306 14.38 -6.76 -3.12
C LYS A 306 13.71 -5.68 -2.28
N LEU A 307 13.75 -5.84 -0.95
CA LEU A 307 13.21 -4.90 0.03
C LEU A 307 14.39 -4.32 0.85
N SER A 308 14.77 -3.08 0.59
CA SER A 308 15.83 -2.41 1.36
C SER A 308 15.27 -1.85 2.66
N LEU A 309 15.69 -2.42 3.79
CA LEU A 309 15.20 -2.11 5.12
C LEU A 309 16.06 -0.99 5.74
N ALA A 310 15.46 0.17 5.99
CA ALA A 310 16.11 1.21 6.79
C ALA A 310 15.90 0.91 8.28
N VAL A 311 16.99 0.68 9.00
CA VAL A 311 16.97 0.44 10.45
C VAL A 311 17.09 1.78 11.18
N ALA A 312 16.41 1.96 12.31
CA ALA A 312 16.45 3.22 13.06
C ALA A 312 17.81 3.45 13.75
N ASN A 313 18.35 4.67 13.65
CA ASN A 313 19.77 4.96 13.89
C ASN A 313 20.72 4.02 13.12
N ASN A 314 20.21 3.41 12.05
CA ASN A 314 20.89 2.50 11.14
C ASN A 314 21.30 1.13 11.78
N ALA A 315 21.41 1.01 13.11
CA ALA A 315 21.98 -0.16 13.79
C ALA A 315 20.96 -1.19 14.34
N LEU A 316 21.26 -2.49 14.18
CA LEU A 316 20.57 -3.57 14.90
C LEU A 316 21.11 -3.65 16.35
N LYS A 317 20.31 -3.27 17.33
CA LYS A 317 20.71 -3.17 18.74
C LYS A 317 20.78 -4.55 19.42
N SER A 318 21.77 -4.72 20.32
CA SER A 318 21.87 -5.83 21.27
C SER A 318 20.55 -6.05 22.04
N ASN A 319 20.31 -7.28 22.50
CA ASN A 319 19.16 -7.68 23.35
C ASN A 319 17.78 -7.23 22.80
N THR A 320 17.63 -7.16 21.48
CA THR A 320 16.42 -6.67 20.81
C THR A 320 15.95 -7.70 19.79
N SER A 321 14.67 -8.07 19.87
CA SER A 321 14.02 -8.90 18.85
C SER A 321 13.36 -8.01 17.80
N TYR A 322 13.49 -8.35 16.53
CA TYR A 322 12.93 -7.61 15.40
C TYR A 322 12.00 -8.49 14.57
N VAL A 323 10.96 -7.88 13.99
CA VAL A 323 10.04 -8.54 13.06
C VAL A 323 9.97 -7.74 11.77
N CYS A 324 10.18 -8.42 10.64
CA CYS A 324 9.86 -7.93 9.31
C CYS A 324 8.57 -8.61 8.82
N THR A 325 7.46 -7.88 8.77
CA THR A 325 6.20 -8.38 8.19
C THR A 325 6.12 -8.00 6.72
N VAL A 326 6.12 -8.99 5.83
CA VAL A 326 6.00 -8.87 4.38
C VAL A 326 4.55 -9.13 4.00
N LYS A 327 3.82 -8.06 3.65
CA LYS A 327 2.40 -8.11 3.29
C LYS A 327 2.21 -8.07 1.78
N PHE A 328 1.38 -8.98 1.27
CA PHE A 328 0.88 -8.91 -0.11
C PHE A 328 -0.46 -8.17 -0.07
N LYS A 329 -0.44 -6.91 -0.51
CA LYS A 329 -1.49 -5.94 -0.29
C LYS A 329 -2.16 -5.58 -1.61
N ASP A 330 -3.47 -5.76 -1.66
CA ASP A 330 -4.32 -5.22 -2.72
C ASP A 330 -4.17 -3.69 -2.77
N LEU A 331 -3.96 -3.15 -3.97
CA LEU A 331 -3.97 -1.70 -4.20
C LEU A 331 -5.39 -1.10 -4.07
N GLY A 332 -6.43 -1.95 -3.97
CA GLY A 332 -7.76 -1.58 -3.49
C GLY A 332 -8.63 -0.95 -4.56
N PHE A 333 -8.57 -1.48 -5.79
CA PHE A 333 -9.43 -1.02 -6.88
C PHE A 333 -10.89 -1.35 -6.59
N LEU A 334 -11.76 -0.36 -6.75
CA LEU A 334 -13.20 -0.56 -6.75
C LEU A 334 -13.59 -1.03 -8.15
N GLU A 335 -13.71 -2.34 -8.31
CA GLU A 335 -14.17 -2.97 -9.56
C GLU A 335 -15.70 -2.88 -9.67
N GLY A 336 -16.17 -2.39 -10.82
CA GLY A 336 -17.58 -2.39 -11.18
C GLY A 336 -17.89 -3.44 -12.23
N ASP A 337 -18.91 -4.28 -11.99
CA ASP A 337 -19.69 -4.87 -13.07
C ASP A 337 -20.65 -3.81 -13.66
N GLU A 338 -21.05 -4.01 -14.92
CA GLU A 338 -21.80 -3.00 -15.69
C GLU A 338 -23.26 -2.80 -15.24
N ILE A 339 -23.76 -3.47 -14.18
CA ILE A 339 -25.20 -3.47 -13.83
C ILE A 339 -25.42 -3.12 -12.35
N ASN A 340 -24.63 -3.68 -11.44
CA ASN A 340 -24.80 -3.56 -9.99
C ASN A 340 -23.50 -3.21 -9.23
N GLY A 341 -22.36 -3.19 -9.92
CA GLY A 341 -21.05 -2.90 -9.33
C GLY A 341 -20.79 -1.43 -9.03
N TYR A 342 -19.53 -1.12 -8.66
CA TYR A 342 -19.09 0.21 -8.27
C TYR A 342 -17.74 0.49 -8.96
N PRO A 343 -17.66 1.24 -10.08
CA PRO A 343 -18.64 2.18 -10.65
C PRO A 343 -20.04 1.62 -10.96
N TYR A 344 -21.10 2.41 -10.71
CA TYR A 344 -22.46 2.04 -11.08
C TYR A 344 -22.75 2.37 -12.55
N GLY A 345 -23.59 1.58 -13.21
CA GLY A 345 -23.88 1.73 -14.63
C GLY A 345 -22.81 1.10 -15.50
N GLY A 346 -22.52 1.65 -16.67
CA GLY A 346 -21.64 1.04 -17.66
C GLY A 346 -22.03 1.40 -19.09
N GLY A 347 -21.41 0.74 -20.08
CA GLY A 347 -21.56 1.11 -21.47
C GLY A 347 -20.75 2.34 -21.81
N ASN A 348 -21.40 3.51 -21.96
CA ASN A 348 -20.72 4.78 -22.28
C ASN A 348 -20.69 5.78 -21.11
N CYS A 349 -21.45 5.56 -20.04
CA CYS A 349 -21.44 6.41 -18.84
C CYS A 349 -21.33 5.58 -17.57
N TRP A 350 -20.40 5.97 -16.70
CA TRP A 350 -20.13 5.39 -15.39
C TRP A 350 -20.47 6.39 -14.29
N VAL A 351 -21.34 6.01 -13.36
CA VAL A 351 -21.80 6.84 -12.24
C VAL A 351 -20.98 6.53 -10.99
N ILE A 352 -20.26 7.53 -10.50
CA ILE A 352 -19.33 7.41 -9.37
C ILE A 352 -19.88 8.21 -8.19
N PRO A 353 -20.24 7.58 -7.06
CA PRO A 353 -20.60 8.31 -5.86
C PRO A 353 -19.35 8.93 -5.21
N LYS A 354 -19.46 10.18 -4.76
CA LYS A 354 -18.43 10.90 -4.01
C LYS A 354 -17.97 10.11 -2.78
N LYS A 355 -16.66 9.92 -2.62
CA LYS A 355 -16.03 9.42 -1.38
C LYS A 355 -15.28 10.54 -0.64
N PRO A 356 -15.09 10.44 0.69
CA PRO A 356 -14.39 11.48 1.47
C PRO A 356 -12.90 11.60 1.14
N GLY A 357 -12.23 10.48 0.86
CA GLY A 357 -10.83 10.42 0.39
C GLY A 357 -10.75 9.96 -1.05
N ASP A 358 -9.53 10.02 -1.60
CA ASP A 358 -9.23 9.55 -2.96
C ASP A 358 -9.62 8.08 -3.13
N ALA A 359 -10.15 7.74 -4.30
CA ALA A 359 -10.64 6.39 -4.57
C ALA A 359 -10.36 5.99 -6.03
N THR A 360 -9.76 4.82 -6.21
CA THR A 360 -9.44 4.27 -7.53
C THR A 360 -10.48 3.27 -7.98
N TYR A 361 -10.93 3.42 -9.22
CA TYR A 361 -11.96 2.63 -9.86
C TYR A 361 -11.39 1.89 -11.07
N SER A 362 -11.97 0.74 -11.41
CA SER A 362 -11.58 -0.04 -12.59
C SER A 362 -12.80 -0.56 -13.35
N PHE A 363 -12.73 -0.58 -14.68
CA PHE A 363 -13.70 -1.25 -15.54
C PHE A 363 -13.08 -1.80 -16.83
N THR A 364 -13.68 -2.86 -17.37
CA THR A 364 -13.27 -3.48 -18.65
C THR A 364 -13.46 -2.52 -19.81
N ALA A 365 -12.40 -2.27 -20.58
CA ALA A 365 -12.45 -1.35 -21.71
C ALA A 365 -13.10 -2.04 -22.94
N VAL A 366 -14.39 -1.76 -23.16
CA VAL A 366 -15.16 -2.18 -24.34
C VAL A 366 -15.91 -1.00 -24.96
N GLU A 367 -16.24 -1.10 -26.25
CA GLU A 367 -16.92 -0.02 -26.97
C GLU A 367 -18.42 0.03 -26.64
N GLY A 368 -18.77 0.83 -25.64
CA GLY A 368 -20.16 1.06 -25.23
C GLY A 368 -20.85 -0.20 -24.71
N ARG A 369 -22.15 -0.37 -24.97
CA ARG A 369 -22.86 -1.61 -24.61
C ARG A 369 -22.70 -2.69 -25.69
N SER A 370 -21.46 -3.01 -26.01
CA SER A 370 -21.07 -4.11 -26.89
C SER A 370 -19.97 -4.94 -26.22
N ASN A 371 -19.63 -6.09 -26.81
CA ASN A 371 -18.46 -6.86 -26.41
C ASN A 371 -17.25 -6.56 -27.32
N ASP A 372 -17.31 -5.47 -28.10
CA ASP A 372 -16.29 -5.12 -29.08
C ASP A 372 -15.06 -4.52 -28.35
N PRO A 373 -13.84 -5.02 -28.62
CA PRO A 373 -12.62 -4.42 -28.11
C PRO A 373 -12.45 -2.97 -28.59
N VAL A 374 -11.84 -2.15 -27.74
CA VAL A 374 -11.58 -0.73 -28.04
C VAL A 374 -10.69 -0.56 -29.27
N GLY A 375 -11.15 0.26 -30.22
CA GLY A 375 -10.53 0.49 -31.53
C GLY A 375 -11.29 -0.16 -32.70
N THR A 376 -12.24 -1.06 -32.43
CA THR A 376 -13.07 -1.73 -33.45
C THR A 376 -13.85 -0.71 -34.29
N THR A 377 -14.45 0.33 -33.70
CA THR A 377 -15.17 1.37 -34.46
C THR A 377 -14.22 2.25 -35.28
N VAL A 378 -13.04 2.55 -34.77
CA VAL A 378 -12.10 3.46 -35.42
C VAL A 378 -11.42 2.82 -36.63
N ASN A 379 -11.29 1.49 -36.66
CA ASN A 379 -10.51 0.70 -37.63
C ASN A 379 -9.01 1.05 -37.68
N ASP A 380 -8.49 1.76 -36.66
CA ASP A 380 -7.05 1.92 -36.45
C ASP A 380 -6.47 0.59 -35.95
N LYS A 381 -5.45 0.08 -36.62
CA LYS A 381 -4.73 -1.15 -36.23
C LYS A 381 -3.72 -0.91 -35.10
N GLY A 382 -3.60 0.33 -34.61
CA GLY A 382 -2.78 0.67 -33.46
C GLY A 382 -3.26 -0.03 -32.19
N VAL A 383 -2.35 -0.76 -31.54
CA VAL A 383 -2.64 -1.46 -30.29
C VAL A 383 -3.04 -0.44 -29.21
N PRO A 384 -4.16 -0.64 -28.48
CA PRO A 384 -4.51 0.15 -27.30
C PRO A 384 -3.35 0.17 -26.29
N ASN A 385 -2.82 1.36 -25.95
CA ASN A 385 -1.57 1.47 -25.19
C ASN A 385 -1.51 2.69 -24.24
N GLY A 386 -2.64 3.31 -23.92
CA GLY A 386 -2.67 4.40 -22.95
C GLY A 386 -4.06 4.93 -22.66
N ALA A 387 -4.18 5.69 -21.57
CA ALA A 387 -5.37 6.45 -21.23
C ALA A 387 -5.13 7.96 -21.45
N SER A 388 -6.22 8.72 -21.56
CA SER A 388 -6.19 10.17 -21.62
C SER A 388 -7.40 10.75 -20.91
N LEU A 389 -7.15 11.78 -20.10
CA LEU A 389 -8.17 12.78 -19.82
C LEU A 389 -8.35 13.60 -21.08
N LEU A 390 -9.60 13.90 -21.46
CA LEU A 390 -9.90 14.86 -22.52
C LEU A 390 -10.32 16.18 -21.88
N TRP A 391 -11.37 16.14 -21.07
CA TRP A 391 -11.78 17.24 -20.21
C TRP A 391 -12.34 16.74 -18.87
N GLN A 392 -12.34 17.63 -17.87
CA GLN A 392 -13.04 17.47 -16.60
C GLN A 392 -13.61 18.81 -16.12
N MET A 393 -14.76 18.76 -15.47
CA MET A 393 -15.47 19.90 -14.91
C MET A 393 -16.02 19.59 -13.52
N ASP A 394 -16.12 20.60 -12.67
CA ASP A 394 -16.70 20.51 -11.34
C ASP A 394 -18.23 20.37 -11.37
N ALA A 395 -18.84 20.37 -10.18
CA ALA A 395 -20.27 20.26 -9.96
C ALA A 395 -21.12 21.44 -10.53
N ASP A 396 -20.48 22.58 -10.81
CA ASP A 396 -21.11 23.82 -11.28
C ASP A 396 -20.76 24.15 -12.75
N GLY A 397 -20.03 23.26 -13.43
CA GLY A 397 -19.72 23.36 -14.87
C GLY A 397 -18.42 24.08 -15.21
N ASN A 398 -17.56 24.36 -14.24
CA ASN A 398 -16.26 24.98 -14.47
C ASN A 398 -15.18 23.93 -14.68
N TYR A 399 -14.15 24.24 -15.48
CA TYR A 399 -12.98 23.37 -15.61
C TYR A 399 -12.27 23.20 -14.27
N CYS A 400 -11.87 21.96 -13.98
CA CYS A 400 -11.09 21.62 -12.78
C CYS A 400 -9.83 20.81 -13.16
N THR A 401 -8.96 20.58 -12.19
CA THR A 401 -7.73 19.78 -12.35
C THR A 401 -7.65 18.61 -11.38
N ASP A 402 -8.67 18.41 -10.56
CA ASP A 402 -8.63 17.60 -9.34
C ASP A 402 -9.81 16.63 -9.19
N LEU A 403 -10.75 16.56 -10.15
CA LEU A 403 -11.81 15.56 -10.15
C LEU A 403 -11.23 14.17 -10.44
N ILE A 404 -10.43 14.03 -11.50
CA ILE A 404 -9.67 12.83 -11.84
C ILE A 404 -8.18 13.15 -11.68
N ILE A 405 -7.55 12.53 -10.68
CA ILE A 405 -6.17 12.84 -10.26
C ILE A 405 -5.12 11.85 -10.82
N SER A 406 -5.54 10.67 -11.26
CA SER A 406 -4.70 9.73 -11.99
C SER A 406 -5.53 8.80 -12.87
N MET A 407 -4.92 8.19 -13.90
CA MET A 407 -5.53 7.15 -14.72
C MET A 407 -4.49 6.32 -15.48
N GLY A 408 -4.91 5.14 -15.94
CA GLY A 408 -4.14 4.28 -16.82
C GLY A 408 -5.03 3.30 -17.56
N TYR A 409 -4.58 2.86 -18.73
CA TYR A 409 -5.14 1.72 -19.44
C TYR A 409 -4.13 0.58 -19.39
N TYR A 410 -4.60 -0.62 -19.05
CA TYR A 410 -3.79 -1.79 -18.75
C TYR A 410 -4.11 -2.87 -19.79
N PRO A 411 -3.31 -3.01 -20.88
CA PRO A 411 -3.66 -3.84 -22.03
C PRO A 411 -3.69 -5.35 -21.73
N SER A 412 -2.85 -5.79 -20.79
CA SER A 412 -2.76 -7.17 -20.26
C SER A 412 -4.08 -7.67 -19.66
N SER A 413 -4.78 -6.81 -18.92
CA SER A 413 -6.05 -7.10 -18.25
C SER A 413 -7.27 -6.48 -18.93
N ASN A 414 -7.09 -5.73 -20.03
CA ASN A 414 -8.10 -4.90 -20.70
C ASN A 414 -8.88 -3.96 -19.73
N GLN A 415 -8.18 -3.34 -18.77
CA GLN A 415 -8.81 -2.51 -17.73
C GLN A 415 -8.49 -1.02 -17.96
N MET A 416 -9.53 -0.17 -17.93
CA MET A 416 -9.38 1.27 -17.70
C MET A 416 -9.45 1.52 -16.19
N ARG A 417 -8.46 2.21 -15.64
CA ARG A 417 -8.40 2.59 -14.22
C ARG A 417 -8.26 4.09 -14.06
N PHE A 418 -8.90 4.65 -13.04
CA PHE A 418 -8.81 6.08 -12.73
C PHE A 418 -9.06 6.33 -11.24
N THR A 419 -8.38 7.34 -10.69
CA THR A 419 -8.58 7.80 -9.31
C THR A 419 -9.36 9.10 -9.30
N VAL A 420 -10.48 9.12 -8.56
CA VAL A 420 -11.27 10.32 -8.29
C VAL A 420 -10.74 10.97 -7.01
N GLY A 421 -10.55 12.29 -7.03
CA GLY A 421 -10.10 13.06 -5.87
C GLY A 421 -11.12 13.10 -4.73
N GLY A 422 -10.62 13.10 -3.49
CA GLY A 422 -11.43 13.11 -2.27
C GLY A 422 -12.41 14.29 -2.21
N GLY A 423 -13.68 13.97 -1.95
CA GLY A 423 -14.77 14.94 -1.84
C GLY A 423 -15.26 15.56 -3.15
N LYS A 424 -14.69 15.16 -4.31
CA LYS A 424 -14.99 15.77 -5.61
C LYS A 424 -16.26 15.21 -6.25
N VAL A 425 -16.85 16.04 -7.12
CA VAL A 425 -18.13 15.86 -7.81
C VAL A 425 -18.05 16.64 -9.12
N GLY A 426 -18.60 16.11 -10.20
CA GLY A 426 -18.52 16.74 -11.52
C GLY A 426 -18.56 15.71 -12.65
N ASN A 427 -18.04 16.08 -13.80
CA ASN A 427 -18.02 15.23 -14.99
C ASN A 427 -16.62 15.20 -15.61
N ALA A 428 -16.21 14.05 -16.12
CA ALA A 428 -15.00 13.91 -16.93
C ALA A 428 -15.26 13.03 -18.15
N LEU A 429 -14.44 13.23 -19.19
CA LEU A 429 -14.39 12.36 -20.35
C LEU A 429 -13.02 11.70 -20.42
N LEU A 430 -12.99 10.38 -20.19
CA LEU A 430 -11.79 9.56 -20.27
C LEU A 430 -11.76 8.81 -21.59
N ALA A 431 -10.57 8.57 -22.12
CA ALA A 431 -10.37 7.89 -23.39
C ALA A 431 -9.23 6.87 -23.33
N VAL A 432 -9.35 5.78 -24.10
CA VAL A 432 -8.21 4.92 -24.45
C VAL A 432 -7.60 5.43 -25.75
N LYS A 433 -6.26 5.47 -25.81
CA LYS A 433 -5.49 5.86 -26.99
C LYS A 433 -4.72 4.67 -27.57
N SER A 434 -4.59 4.65 -28.89
CA SER A 434 -3.65 3.75 -29.57
C SER A 434 -2.21 4.20 -29.37
N SER A 435 -1.24 3.36 -29.73
CA SER A 435 0.19 3.69 -29.74
C SER A 435 0.57 4.88 -30.65
N THR A 436 -0.31 5.31 -31.57
CA THR A 436 -0.13 6.52 -32.40
C THR A 436 -0.69 7.79 -31.77
N GLY A 437 -1.36 7.67 -30.61
CA GLY A 437 -2.01 8.78 -29.88
C GLY A 437 -3.46 9.06 -30.29
N ALA A 438 -4.00 8.35 -31.28
CA ALA A 438 -5.40 8.47 -31.67
C ALA A 438 -6.35 7.94 -30.58
N ILE A 439 -7.46 8.65 -30.34
CA ILE A 439 -8.51 8.19 -29.42
C ILE A 439 -9.25 7.01 -30.07
N LEU A 440 -9.30 5.88 -29.38
CA LEU A 440 -9.97 4.67 -29.84
C LEU A 440 -11.41 4.57 -29.35
N TRP A 441 -11.63 4.90 -28.08
CA TRP A 441 -12.95 5.04 -27.47
C TRP A 441 -12.87 5.96 -26.25
N SER A 442 -14.02 6.44 -25.80
CA SER A 442 -14.16 7.36 -24.66
C SER A 442 -15.44 7.12 -23.89
N TRP A 443 -15.39 7.33 -22.57
CA TRP A 443 -16.47 7.12 -21.59
C TRP A 443 -16.66 8.36 -20.73
N HIS A 444 -17.92 8.68 -20.48
CA HIS A 444 -18.32 9.70 -19.53
C HIS A 444 -18.22 9.15 -18.10
N ILE A 445 -17.42 9.82 -17.26
CA ILE A 445 -17.36 9.57 -15.83
C ILE A 445 -18.17 10.67 -15.12
N TRP A 446 -19.27 10.27 -14.50
CA TRP A 446 -20.22 11.16 -13.84
C TRP A 446 -20.10 10.99 -12.33
N VAL A 447 -19.36 11.89 -11.68
CA VAL A 447 -19.13 11.84 -10.23
C VAL A 447 -20.22 12.65 -9.53
N VAL A 448 -21.03 11.98 -8.71
CA VAL A 448 -22.25 12.54 -8.09
C VAL A 448 -22.14 12.60 -6.57
N SER A 449 -22.73 13.62 -5.95
CA SER A 449 -22.81 13.70 -4.48
C SER A 449 -23.76 12.67 -3.88
N ASP A 450 -24.74 12.22 -4.66
CA ASP A 450 -25.73 11.20 -4.33
C ASP A 450 -26.08 10.43 -5.61
N ASN A 451 -26.00 9.11 -5.55
CA ASN A 451 -26.30 8.15 -6.63
C ASN A 451 -27.64 7.42 -6.42
N SER A 452 -28.44 7.79 -5.42
CA SER A 452 -29.70 7.10 -5.09
C SER A 452 -30.70 7.06 -6.26
N PHE A 453 -30.62 8.02 -7.19
CA PHE A 453 -31.40 8.02 -8.44
C PHE A 453 -31.19 6.79 -9.33
N MET A 454 -30.06 6.08 -9.17
CA MET A 454 -29.78 4.82 -9.89
C MET A 454 -30.61 3.63 -9.38
N THR A 455 -31.05 3.66 -8.12
CA THR A 455 -31.80 2.57 -7.47
C THR A 455 -33.23 2.94 -7.09
N ASN A 456 -33.49 4.24 -6.87
CA ASN A 456 -34.78 4.83 -6.52
C ASN A 456 -35.23 5.83 -7.62
N PRO A 457 -35.57 5.37 -8.84
CA PRO A 457 -36.11 6.22 -9.90
C PRO A 457 -37.41 6.92 -9.51
N ILE A 458 -37.70 8.05 -10.19
CA ILE A 458 -39.03 8.66 -10.16
C ILE A 458 -39.97 7.82 -11.03
N LYS A 459 -40.79 7.00 -10.38
CA LYS A 459 -41.75 6.09 -11.01
C LYS A 459 -43.06 6.78 -11.33
N ILE A 460 -43.42 6.85 -12.60
CA ILE A 460 -44.69 7.42 -13.08
C ILE A 460 -45.59 6.29 -13.62
N ASN A 461 -46.74 6.10 -12.98
CA ASN A 461 -47.71 5.07 -13.35
C ASN A 461 -48.20 5.25 -14.80
N GLY A 462 -48.09 4.20 -15.61
CA GLY A 462 -48.46 4.23 -17.04
C GLY A 462 -47.45 4.94 -17.96
N VAL A 463 -46.30 5.38 -17.44
CA VAL A 463 -45.25 6.07 -18.23
C VAL A 463 -43.89 5.37 -18.09
N GLY A 464 -43.43 5.11 -16.86
CA GLY A 464 -42.16 4.42 -16.58
C GLY A 464 -41.31 5.07 -15.47
N GLU A 465 -40.04 4.68 -15.38
CA GLU A 465 -39.13 5.01 -14.25
C GLU A 465 -37.98 5.93 -14.70
N PHE A 466 -38.04 7.22 -14.37
CA PHE A 466 -37.08 8.23 -14.81
C PHE A 466 -35.96 8.50 -13.79
N MET A 467 -34.80 8.94 -14.27
CA MET A 467 -33.83 9.62 -13.42
C MET A 467 -34.40 10.96 -12.91
N ASP A 468 -34.10 11.32 -11.67
CA ASP A 468 -34.49 12.61 -11.07
C ASP A 468 -33.80 13.83 -11.72
N ARG A 469 -32.69 13.60 -12.42
CA ARG A 469 -31.84 14.62 -13.05
C ARG A 469 -31.44 14.28 -14.50
N ASN A 470 -30.92 15.26 -15.21
CA ASN A 470 -30.41 15.08 -16.59
C ASN A 470 -29.07 14.32 -16.56
N LEU A 471 -28.71 13.69 -17.68
CA LEU A 471 -27.42 13.01 -17.80
C LEU A 471 -26.26 14.03 -17.59
N GLY A 472 -25.37 13.71 -16.66
CA GLY A 472 -24.28 14.60 -16.22
C GLY A 472 -24.66 15.65 -15.16
N ALA A 473 -25.93 15.79 -14.78
CA ALA A 473 -26.36 16.74 -13.76
C ALA A 473 -25.86 16.35 -12.35
N ASN A 474 -25.37 17.29 -11.55
CA ASN A 474 -25.01 16.96 -10.16
C ASN A 474 -26.26 16.62 -9.30
N ARG A 475 -27.37 17.36 -9.46
CA ARG A 475 -28.58 17.25 -8.63
C ARG A 475 -29.87 17.37 -9.44
N ASP A 476 -30.98 16.96 -8.86
CA ASP A 476 -32.32 17.19 -9.43
C ASP A 476 -32.62 18.70 -9.56
N GLY A 477 -33.46 19.05 -10.54
CA GLY A 477 -33.83 20.43 -10.80
C GLY A 477 -32.66 21.41 -11.03
N SER A 478 -31.46 20.91 -11.36
CA SER A 478 -30.25 21.73 -11.56
C SER A 478 -30.39 22.75 -12.70
N ASN A 479 -29.52 23.76 -12.70
CA ASN A 479 -29.49 24.75 -13.78
C ASN A 479 -28.83 24.15 -15.05
N LYS A 480 -28.98 24.86 -16.17
CA LYS A 480 -28.56 24.41 -17.52
C LYS A 480 -27.06 24.27 -17.70
N GLU A 481 -26.30 24.98 -16.88
CA GLU A 481 -24.85 24.96 -16.81
C GLU A 481 -24.31 23.63 -16.24
N ASN A 482 -25.13 22.89 -15.51
CA ASN A 482 -24.72 21.70 -14.74
C ASN A 482 -24.92 20.36 -15.48
N PHE A 483 -25.49 20.31 -16.68
CA PHE A 483 -25.72 19.06 -17.44
C PHE A 483 -25.17 19.10 -18.87
N LEU A 484 -25.07 17.92 -19.49
CA LEU A 484 -24.35 17.71 -20.74
C LEU A 484 -25.29 17.59 -21.95
N TYR A 485 -24.74 17.90 -23.13
CA TYR A 485 -25.46 17.89 -24.41
C TYR A 485 -24.90 16.79 -25.29
N TYR A 486 -25.76 16.12 -26.05
CA TYR A 486 -25.37 15.01 -26.92
C TYR A 486 -25.94 15.26 -28.30
N GLN A 487 -25.15 15.05 -29.35
CA GLN A 487 -25.72 14.91 -30.68
C GLN A 487 -26.43 13.55 -30.77
N TRP A 488 -27.55 13.48 -31.48
CA TRP A 488 -28.26 12.19 -31.62
C TRP A 488 -27.31 11.13 -32.22
N GLY A 489 -27.48 9.85 -31.85
CA GLY A 489 -26.62 8.76 -32.32
C GLY A 489 -25.14 8.84 -31.88
N ARG A 490 -24.80 9.70 -30.91
CA ARG A 490 -23.45 9.87 -30.38
C ARG A 490 -23.41 9.65 -28.87
N LYS A 491 -22.39 8.91 -28.43
CA LYS A 491 -22.11 8.62 -27.01
C LYS A 491 -21.45 9.78 -26.25
N ASP A 492 -20.74 10.65 -26.96
CA ASP A 492 -19.81 11.61 -26.36
C ASP A 492 -20.56 12.83 -25.78
N PRO A 493 -20.30 13.21 -24.52
CA PRO A 493 -20.87 14.41 -23.95
C PRO A 493 -20.18 15.67 -24.44
N LEU A 494 -20.97 16.71 -24.62
CA LEU A 494 -20.54 18.06 -25.00
C LEU A 494 -20.85 19.01 -23.83
N MET A 495 -19.86 19.78 -23.40
CA MET A 495 -19.97 20.70 -22.27
C MET A 495 -20.90 21.89 -22.58
N TYR A 496 -21.44 22.54 -21.53
CA TYR A 496 -22.28 23.73 -21.70
C TYR A 496 -21.53 24.88 -22.39
N ASN A 497 -20.28 25.15 -21.98
CA ASN A 497 -19.38 26.13 -22.59
C ASN A 497 -18.25 25.43 -23.38
N ASN A 498 -17.48 26.22 -24.15
CA ASN A 498 -16.23 25.80 -24.79
C ASN A 498 -16.34 24.54 -25.65
N GLN A 499 -17.22 24.57 -26.66
CA GLN A 499 -17.42 23.49 -27.63
C GLN A 499 -17.23 24.02 -29.05
N GLU A 500 -16.11 23.71 -29.68
CA GLU A 500 -15.85 24.11 -31.07
C GLU A 500 -16.77 23.35 -32.04
N MET A 501 -17.40 24.05 -32.98
CA MET A 501 -18.19 23.44 -34.04
C MET A 501 -17.37 23.23 -35.32
N LYS A 502 -17.20 21.98 -35.74
CA LYS A 502 -16.52 21.60 -36.99
C LYS A 502 -17.49 21.23 -38.10
N ALA A 503 -17.01 21.34 -39.34
CA ALA A 503 -17.78 20.96 -40.52
C ALA A 503 -17.99 19.43 -40.59
N GLY A 504 -19.18 19.03 -41.02
CA GLY A 504 -19.55 17.65 -41.34
C GLY A 504 -20.40 17.58 -42.61
N PRO A 505 -21.01 16.41 -42.92
CA PRO A 505 -21.01 15.22 -42.07
C PRO A 505 -19.66 14.50 -42.03
N VAL A 506 -19.40 13.78 -40.94
CA VAL A 506 -18.18 12.95 -40.75
C VAL A 506 -18.54 11.49 -40.50
N SER A 507 -17.56 10.59 -40.57
CA SER A 507 -17.76 9.18 -40.17
C SER A 507 -17.85 9.04 -38.65
N ILE A 508 -18.47 7.97 -38.17
CA ILE A 508 -18.52 7.63 -36.74
C ILE A 508 -17.13 7.35 -36.18
N SER A 509 -16.21 6.83 -37.00
CA SER A 509 -14.78 6.70 -36.66
C SER A 509 -14.14 8.07 -36.38
N VAL A 510 -14.30 9.04 -37.29
CA VAL A 510 -13.77 10.40 -37.12
C VAL A 510 -14.36 11.08 -35.87
N ALA A 511 -15.67 10.94 -35.62
CA ALA A 511 -16.28 11.52 -34.43
C ALA A 511 -15.86 10.82 -33.12
N THR A 512 -15.62 9.51 -33.15
CA THR A 512 -15.08 8.74 -32.01
C THR A 512 -13.64 9.15 -31.68
N GLN A 513 -12.81 9.38 -32.70
CA GLN A 513 -11.46 9.93 -32.54
C GLN A 513 -11.44 11.39 -32.04
N ASN A 514 -12.56 12.10 -32.15
CA ASN A 514 -12.65 13.54 -31.89
C ASN A 514 -13.92 13.87 -31.05
N PRO A 515 -14.03 13.36 -29.82
CA PRO A 515 -15.27 13.38 -29.06
C PRO A 515 -15.66 14.79 -28.54
N GLU A 516 -14.77 15.78 -28.64
CA GLU A 516 -14.94 17.13 -28.09
C GLU A 516 -15.54 18.16 -29.07
N TYR A 517 -15.66 17.83 -30.36
CA TYR A 517 -16.19 18.74 -31.38
C TYR A 517 -17.63 18.44 -31.71
N ILE A 518 -18.42 19.49 -31.99
CA ILE A 518 -19.79 19.36 -32.50
C ILE A 518 -19.73 19.39 -34.02
N TYR A 519 -20.23 18.35 -34.69
CA TYR A 519 -20.24 18.31 -36.15
C TYR A 519 -21.52 18.94 -36.71
N ARG A 520 -21.37 20.01 -37.50
CA ARG A 520 -22.49 20.73 -38.13
C ARG A 520 -22.38 20.72 -39.66
N VAL A 521 -23.52 20.75 -40.33
CA VAL A 521 -23.63 20.90 -41.78
C VAL A 521 -24.33 22.22 -42.09
N ASP A 522 -23.79 22.95 -43.05
CA ASP A 522 -24.26 24.25 -43.55
C ASP A 522 -25.35 24.13 -44.63
N SER A 523 -25.38 23.00 -45.35
CA SER A 523 -26.43 22.65 -46.32
C SER A 523 -27.75 22.22 -45.68
N SER A 524 -28.76 21.93 -46.51
CA SER A 524 -30.07 21.40 -46.08
C SER A 524 -30.03 19.99 -45.46
N SER A 525 -28.86 19.37 -45.31
CA SER A 525 -28.71 18.10 -44.57
C SER A 525 -29.03 18.27 -43.09
N LYS A 526 -29.80 17.32 -42.54
CA LYS A 526 -30.09 17.25 -41.10
C LYS A 526 -29.06 16.44 -40.30
N TYR A 527 -28.13 15.76 -40.98
CA TYR A 527 -27.28 14.70 -40.43
C TYR A 527 -25.84 15.15 -40.20
N TRP A 528 -25.30 14.99 -38.98
CA TRP A 528 -23.89 15.27 -38.69
C TRP A 528 -22.95 14.12 -39.05
N CYS A 529 -23.49 12.93 -39.29
CA CYS A 529 -22.75 11.72 -39.62
C CYS A 529 -23.17 11.20 -41.01
N ASN A 530 -22.22 10.65 -41.77
CA ASN A 530 -22.48 10.02 -43.07
C ASN A 530 -22.56 8.49 -43.03
N ASP A 531 -22.25 7.87 -41.88
CA ASP A 531 -22.32 6.41 -41.72
C ASP A 531 -23.74 5.91 -41.43
N ASN A 532 -24.01 4.72 -41.99
CA ASN A 532 -25.22 3.88 -41.96
C ASN A 532 -26.35 4.26 -40.97
N SER A 533 -27.59 4.32 -41.49
CA SER A 533 -28.87 4.48 -40.76
C SER A 533 -29.08 3.51 -39.57
N ALA A 534 -28.29 2.45 -39.43
CA ALA A 534 -28.36 1.48 -38.33
C ALA A 534 -28.00 2.03 -36.93
N ILE A 535 -27.10 3.02 -36.80
CA ILE A 535 -26.83 3.69 -35.50
C ILE A 535 -27.95 4.66 -35.09
N TRP A 536 -28.95 4.82 -35.96
CA TRP A 536 -30.05 5.78 -35.90
C TRP A 536 -31.43 5.12 -35.78
N SER A 537 -31.46 3.82 -35.47
CA SER A 537 -32.68 3.02 -35.47
C SER A 537 -33.72 3.59 -34.47
N PRO A 538 -35.03 3.46 -34.72
CA PRO A 538 -36.07 3.77 -33.73
C PRO A 538 -36.31 2.62 -32.73
N THR A 539 -35.49 1.56 -32.75
CA THR A 539 -35.68 0.34 -31.97
C THR A 539 -34.62 0.26 -30.86
N PRO A 540 -34.96 0.56 -29.58
CA PRO A 540 -33.96 0.69 -28.50
C PRO A 540 -33.11 -0.57 -28.26
N THR A 541 -33.59 -1.74 -28.64
CA THR A 541 -32.90 -3.03 -28.49
C THR A 541 -31.90 -3.36 -29.61
N ASN A 542 -31.73 -2.47 -30.59
CA ASN A 542 -30.76 -2.67 -31.67
C ASN A 542 -29.32 -2.54 -31.12
N ARG A 543 -28.53 -3.61 -31.21
CA ARG A 543 -27.11 -3.65 -30.77
C ARG A 543 -26.28 -2.51 -31.35
N SER A 544 -26.55 -2.08 -32.59
CA SER A 544 -25.86 -0.96 -33.22
C SER A 544 -26.16 0.39 -32.57
N MET A 545 -27.31 0.56 -31.91
CA MET A 545 -27.63 1.75 -31.11
C MET A 545 -27.05 1.64 -29.71
N LEU A 546 -27.20 0.48 -29.04
CA LEU A 546 -26.74 0.28 -27.66
C LEU A 546 -25.24 0.54 -27.52
N LYS A 547 -24.45 0.27 -28.57
CA LYS A 547 -23.04 0.67 -28.69
C LYS A 547 -22.81 2.20 -28.51
N TYR A 548 -23.73 3.05 -28.96
CA TYR A 548 -23.61 4.51 -28.90
C TYR A 548 -24.62 5.20 -27.95
N ASP A 549 -25.46 4.45 -27.21
CA ASP A 549 -26.33 5.02 -26.17
C ASP A 549 -25.44 5.67 -25.10
N PRO A 550 -25.53 7.00 -24.87
CA PRO A 550 -24.71 7.71 -23.89
C PRO A 550 -25.11 7.42 -22.44
N SER A 551 -26.30 6.84 -22.22
CA SER A 551 -26.82 6.61 -20.86
C SER A 551 -26.01 5.52 -20.13
N PRO A 552 -25.99 5.50 -18.78
CA PRO A 552 -25.50 4.35 -18.04
C PRO A 552 -26.29 3.08 -18.40
N LYS A 553 -25.66 1.91 -18.40
CA LYS A 553 -26.36 0.63 -18.64
C LYS A 553 -27.50 0.40 -17.62
N GLY A 554 -28.60 -0.20 -18.07
CA GLY A 554 -29.86 -0.28 -17.31
C GLY A 554 -30.76 0.96 -17.48
N TRP A 555 -30.28 1.96 -18.23
CA TRP A 555 -30.98 3.20 -18.55
C TRP A 555 -30.83 3.54 -20.04
N THR A 556 -31.81 4.21 -20.62
CA THR A 556 -31.80 4.60 -22.03
C THR A 556 -32.54 5.91 -22.28
N ILE A 557 -32.56 6.34 -23.53
CA ILE A 557 -33.23 7.56 -23.98
C ILE A 557 -34.74 7.27 -24.18
N PRO A 558 -35.65 8.02 -23.54
CA PRO A 558 -37.09 7.75 -23.61
C PRO A 558 -37.63 7.83 -25.04
N SER A 559 -38.61 6.98 -25.35
CA SER A 559 -39.25 6.99 -26.67
C SER A 559 -40.37 8.04 -26.76
N ARG A 560 -40.83 8.34 -27.98
CA ARG A 560 -42.00 9.20 -28.21
C ARG A 560 -43.24 8.69 -27.48
N THR A 561 -43.42 7.38 -27.37
CA THR A 561 -44.57 6.79 -26.66
C THR A 561 -44.52 7.14 -25.17
N VAL A 562 -43.34 7.05 -24.56
CA VAL A 562 -43.13 7.45 -23.16
C VAL A 562 -43.42 8.94 -22.98
N TYR A 563 -42.84 9.81 -23.82
CA TYR A 563 -43.08 11.25 -23.72
C TYR A 563 -44.54 11.64 -24.00
N ASN A 564 -45.23 11.00 -24.95
CA ASN A 564 -46.67 11.22 -25.16
C ASN A 564 -47.47 10.86 -23.90
N SER A 565 -47.19 9.73 -23.25
CA SER A 565 -47.85 9.34 -22.00
C SER A 565 -47.52 10.28 -20.83
N LEU A 566 -46.33 10.91 -20.85
CA LEU A 566 -45.94 11.95 -19.89
C LEU A 566 -46.66 13.29 -20.12
N VAL A 567 -46.82 13.72 -21.39
CA VAL A 567 -47.57 14.95 -21.74
C VAL A 567 -49.03 14.87 -21.29
N ASN A 568 -49.61 13.67 -21.23
CA ASN A 568 -50.96 13.45 -20.73
C ASN A 568 -51.08 13.48 -19.19
N GLN A 569 -49.96 13.58 -18.44
CA GLN A 569 -49.97 13.78 -16.99
C GLN A 569 -50.19 15.25 -16.64
N GLN A 570 -50.72 15.53 -15.44
CA GLN A 570 -50.81 16.90 -14.95
C GLN A 570 -49.41 17.45 -14.66
N GLY A 571 -49.00 18.44 -15.46
CA GLY A 571 -47.72 19.15 -15.31
C GLY A 571 -47.89 20.66 -15.50
N GLY A 572 -46.94 21.43 -14.98
CA GLY A 572 -46.94 22.89 -14.99
C GLY A 572 -45.60 23.47 -15.41
N ALA A 573 -45.62 24.47 -16.29
CA ALA A 573 -44.44 25.28 -16.59
C ALA A 573 -44.20 26.29 -15.45
N VAL A 574 -42.98 26.32 -14.93
CA VAL A 574 -42.55 27.22 -13.85
C VAL A 574 -41.17 27.76 -14.23
N SER A 575 -41.03 29.08 -14.39
CA SER A 575 -39.82 29.83 -14.79
C SER A 575 -38.57 28.99 -15.12
N ASN A 576 -38.30 28.79 -16.41
CA ASN A 576 -37.19 28.00 -16.95
C ASN A 576 -37.17 26.51 -16.54
N LYS A 577 -38.32 25.92 -16.15
CA LYS A 577 -38.50 24.49 -15.85
C LYS A 577 -39.90 24.03 -16.24
N HIS A 578 -40.07 22.72 -16.44
CA HIS A 578 -41.37 22.06 -16.44
C HIS A 578 -41.42 21.02 -15.33
N ILE A 579 -42.55 20.95 -14.62
CA ILE A 579 -42.72 20.18 -13.39
C ILE A 579 -43.90 19.23 -13.54
N TYR A 580 -43.68 17.93 -13.33
CA TYR A 580 -44.74 16.95 -13.17
C TYR A 580 -44.84 16.53 -11.69
N SER A 581 -45.92 16.97 -11.03
CA SER A 581 -46.27 16.61 -9.66
C SER A 581 -47.44 15.63 -9.70
N ILE A 582 -47.15 14.34 -9.60
CA ILE A 582 -48.11 13.27 -9.90
C ILE A 582 -48.67 12.67 -8.61
N SER A 583 -49.99 12.73 -8.44
CA SER A 583 -50.67 12.19 -7.26
C SER A 583 -50.43 10.69 -7.10
N GLY A 584 -50.06 10.25 -5.89
CA GLY A 584 -49.74 8.85 -5.60
C GLY A 584 -48.34 8.38 -6.02
N VAL A 585 -47.48 9.28 -6.51
CA VAL A 585 -46.06 9.00 -6.80
C VAL A 585 -45.17 9.60 -5.71
N ASN A 586 -44.11 8.88 -5.33
CA ASN A 586 -43.13 9.36 -4.36
C ASN A 586 -42.02 10.15 -5.09
N GLY A 587 -42.28 11.43 -5.39
CA GLY A 587 -41.32 12.33 -6.04
C GLY A 587 -41.97 13.38 -6.94
N THR A 588 -41.17 14.34 -7.43
CA THR A 588 -41.57 15.35 -8.44
C THR A 588 -40.55 15.33 -9.57
N LEU A 589 -41.00 15.16 -10.81
CA LEU A 589 -40.09 15.11 -11.97
C LEU A 589 -39.89 16.51 -12.54
N TYR A 590 -38.65 17.00 -12.48
CA TYR A 590 -38.25 18.30 -13.00
C TYR A 590 -37.51 18.15 -14.34
N PHE A 591 -38.01 18.79 -15.38
CA PHE A 591 -37.23 19.05 -16.59
C PHE A 591 -36.77 20.51 -16.57
N PRO A 592 -35.47 20.79 -16.32
CA PRO A 592 -34.96 22.14 -16.48
C PRO A 592 -34.94 22.57 -17.96
N ALA A 593 -35.13 23.86 -18.23
CA ALA A 593 -34.79 24.44 -19.51
C ALA A 593 -33.27 24.39 -19.71
N GLY A 594 -32.84 24.26 -20.95
CA GLY A 594 -31.42 24.20 -21.31
C GLY A 594 -31.10 24.66 -22.72
N GLY A 595 -32.11 24.89 -23.55
CA GLY A 595 -31.89 25.20 -24.96
C GLY A 595 -31.22 24.08 -25.73
N MET A 596 -30.57 24.45 -26.83
CA MET A 596 -29.90 23.53 -27.74
C MET A 596 -28.67 24.17 -28.38
N LYS A 597 -27.66 23.36 -28.71
CA LYS A 597 -26.57 23.74 -29.61
C LYS A 597 -26.96 23.30 -31.02
N ASN A 598 -26.98 24.19 -32.01
CA ASN A 598 -27.44 23.86 -33.36
C ASN A 598 -26.73 24.73 -34.43
N SER A 599 -27.09 24.55 -35.70
CA SER A 599 -26.50 25.28 -36.83
C SER A 599 -26.79 26.78 -36.89
N SER A 600 -27.71 27.33 -36.08
CA SER A 600 -27.95 28.79 -36.00
C SER A 600 -27.04 29.51 -35.00
N THR A 601 -26.23 28.77 -34.23
CA THR A 601 -25.13 29.31 -33.41
C THR A 601 -23.99 29.80 -34.31
N LYS A 602 -23.23 30.82 -33.87
CA LYS A 602 -22.18 31.46 -34.70
C LYS A 602 -20.86 30.68 -34.72
N GLY A 603 -20.93 29.36 -34.87
CA GLY A 603 -19.78 28.44 -34.94
C GLY A 603 -19.04 28.21 -33.62
N ASP A 604 -19.48 28.86 -32.54
CA ASP A 604 -18.87 28.86 -31.21
C ASP A 604 -19.49 27.83 -30.24
N GLY A 605 -20.48 27.06 -30.71
CA GLY A 605 -21.17 26.05 -29.91
C GLY A 605 -22.03 26.63 -28.76
N SER A 606 -22.37 27.91 -28.84
CA SER A 606 -23.26 28.59 -27.89
C SER A 606 -24.65 27.94 -27.77
N ILE A 607 -25.39 28.28 -26.71
CA ILE A 607 -26.75 27.76 -26.49
C ILE A 607 -27.78 28.71 -27.09
N THR A 608 -28.64 28.17 -27.96
CA THR A 608 -29.84 28.85 -28.45
C THR A 608 -31.05 28.47 -27.61
N SER A 609 -32.03 29.38 -27.47
CA SER A 609 -33.25 29.16 -26.68
C SER A 609 -32.99 28.66 -25.24
N PRO A 610 -32.08 29.28 -24.45
CA PRO A 610 -31.61 28.77 -23.16
C PRO A 610 -32.65 28.76 -22.02
N ASN A 611 -33.88 29.22 -22.31
CA ASN A 611 -35.03 29.23 -21.39
C ASN A 611 -36.12 28.23 -21.82
N ASP A 612 -35.92 27.55 -22.95
CA ASP A 612 -36.78 26.48 -23.45
C ASP A 612 -36.19 25.11 -23.08
N GLY A 613 -37.06 24.12 -22.88
CA GLY A 613 -36.64 22.74 -22.67
C GLY A 613 -36.62 21.97 -23.99
N TYR A 614 -35.52 21.30 -24.28
CA TYR A 614 -35.40 20.35 -25.40
C TYR A 614 -34.72 19.08 -24.92
N TYR A 615 -35.27 17.93 -25.30
CA TYR A 615 -34.83 16.62 -24.84
C TYR A 615 -34.93 15.60 -25.97
N TRP A 616 -33.88 14.80 -26.17
CA TRP A 616 -33.93 13.74 -27.18
C TRP A 616 -34.98 12.68 -26.85
N SER A 617 -35.63 12.19 -27.90
CA SER A 617 -36.53 11.04 -27.91
C SER A 617 -36.01 9.99 -28.88
N SER A 618 -35.92 8.73 -28.42
CA SER A 618 -35.41 7.59 -29.20
C SER A 618 -36.29 7.18 -30.38
N THR A 619 -37.49 7.76 -30.49
CA THR A 619 -38.32 7.63 -31.70
C THR A 619 -38.84 8.98 -32.17
N SER A 620 -38.97 9.11 -33.49
CA SER A 620 -39.43 10.31 -34.18
C SER A 620 -40.96 10.40 -34.30
N PRO A 621 -41.53 11.61 -34.37
CA PRO A 621 -42.93 11.79 -34.78
C PRO A 621 -43.18 11.65 -36.29
N SER A 622 -42.12 11.65 -37.09
CA SER A 622 -42.12 11.70 -38.56
C SER A 622 -41.40 10.47 -39.13
N ALA A 623 -41.99 9.81 -40.12
CA ALA A 623 -41.38 8.65 -40.79
C ALA A 623 -40.07 8.98 -41.54
N ASN A 624 -39.79 10.28 -41.76
CA ASN A 624 -38.64 10.76 -42.52
C ASN A 624 -37.52 11.33 -41.62
N ASP A 625 -37.69 11.36 -40.30
CA ASP A 625 -36.70 11.88 -39.35
C ASP A 625 -36.26 10.78 -38.39
N LEU A 626 -34.97 10.76 -38.02
CA LEU A 626 -34.35 9.66 -37.23
C LEU A 626 -34.49 9.82 -35.71
N ALA A 627 -34.99 10.97 -35.23
CA ALA A 627 -35.15 11.26 -33.81
C ALA A 627 -36.38 12.13 -33.56
N GLY A 628 -36.95 12.02 -32.36
CA GLY A 628 -37.92 12.97 -31.85
C GLY A 628 -37.28 13.93 -30.86
N VAL A 629 -37.97 15.03 -30.56
CA VAL A 629 -37.64 15.92 -29.46
C VAL A 629 -38.90 16.14 -28.62
N PHE A 630 -38.78 15.87 -27.33
CA PHE A 630 -39.70 16.37 -26.32
C PHE A 630 -39.28 17.81 -26.01
N TYR A 631 -40.18 18.76 -26.19
CA TYR A 631 -39.88 20.17 -25.90
C TYR A 631 -41.00 20.85 -25.13
N PHE A 632 -40.61 21.84 -24.33
CA PHE A 632 -41.55 22.75 -23.66
C PHE A 632 -41.08 24.19 -23.75
N THR A 633 -42.05 25.07 -24.01
CA THR A 633 -41.93 26.53 -23.97
C THR A 633 -43.09 27.06 -23.14
N SER A 634 -43.99 27.89 -23.71
CA SER A 634 -45.38 28.05 -23.25
C SER A 634 -46.30 26.89 -23.67
N ILE A 635 -45.84 26.03 -24.57
CA ILE A 635 -46.54 24.83 -25.07
C ILE A 635 -45.64 23.61 -24.82
N ILE A 636 -46.23 22.46 -24.48
CA ILE A 636 -45.53 21.17 -24.42
C ILE A 636 -45.89 20.37 -25.68
N ALA A 637 -44.91 19.87 -26.42
CA ALA A 637 -45.18 19.08 -27.62
C ALA A 637 -44.02 18.14 -28.01
N MET A 638 -44.32 17.24 -28.93
CA MET A 638 -43.34 16.40 -29.62
C MET A 638 -43.11 16.94 -31.04
N SER A 639 -41.85 17.10 -31.44
CA SER A 639 -41.45 17.50 -32.80
C SER A 639 -40.28 16.64 -33.30
N SER A 640 -39.86 16.82 -34.56
CA SER A 640 -38.53 16.42 -35.02
C SER A 640 -37.61 17.65 -35.07
N LEU A 641 -36.31 17.40 -34.93
CA LEU A 641 -35.24 18.41 -35.03
C LEU A 641 -34.09 17.79 -35.84
N ALA A 642 -33.27 18.64 -36.47
CA ALA A 642 -32.09 18.15 -37.16
C ALA A 642 -31.12 17.48 -36.18
N VAL A 643 -30.75 16.22 -36.45
CA VAL A 643 -29.96 15.37 -35.54
C VAL A 643 -28.53 15.88 -35.32
N GLN A 644 -28.05 16.80 -36.18
CA GLN A 644 -26.84 17.60 -35.96
C GLN A 644 -26.89 18.56 -34.77
N SER A 645 -28.07 18.83 -34.21
CA SER A 645 -28.19 19.58 -32.96
C SER A 645 -27.64 18.75 -31.80
N ALA A 646 -27.21 19.39 -30.70
CA ALA A 646 -26.94 18.71 -29.43
C ALA A 646 -27.95 19.15 -28.37
N LEU A 647 -28.60 18.17 -27.75
CA LEU A 647 -29.65 18.37 -26.74
C LEU A 647 -29.29 17.63 -25.43
N PRO A 648 -29.84 18.07 -24.29
CA PRO A 648 -29.88 17.30 -23.06
C PRO A 648 -30.59 15.95 -23.20
N ILE A 649 -30.23 15.01 -22.33
CA ILE A 649 -30.87 13.70 -22.19
C ILE A 649 -31.42 13.56 -20.77
N ARG A 650 -32.66 13.07 -20.68
CA ARG A 650 -33.30 12.64 -19.44
C ARG A 650 -33.53 11.13 -19.52
N CYS A 651 -32.71 10.34 -18.86
CA CYS A 651 -32.78 8.89 -18.97
C CYS A 651 -34.03 8.30 -18.31
N ILE A 652 -34.56 7.23 -18.91
CA ILE A 652 -35.56 6.32 -18.35
C ILE A 652 -34.91 4.94 -18.17
N ARG A 653 -35.39 4.14 -17.23
CA ARG A 653 -34.99 2.74 -17.07
C ARG A 653 -35.27 1.94 -18.34
N GLU A 654 -34.36 1.02 -18.69
CA GLU A 654 -34.49 0.09 -19.84
C GLU A 654 -35.72 -0.83 -19.76
#